data_AF-A0A972BQV6-F1
#
_entry.id   AF-A0A972BQV6-F1
#
_cell.length_a   1.000
_cell.length_b   1.000
_cell.length_c   1.000
_cell.angle_alpha   90.00
_cell.angle_beta   90.00
_cell.angle_gamma   90.00
#
_symmetry.space_group_name_H-M   'P 1'
#
loop_
_entity.id
_entity.type
_entity.pdbx_description
1 polymer ?
#
loop_
_entity_poly.entity_id
_entity_poly.type
_entity_poly.pdbx_seq_one_letter_code
_entity_poly.pdbx_strand_id
1 'polypeptide(L)'
;MSNLVNKKSNNSLHQVYLRYTWGAEINKELANEAARFINTLERDGLGYEADKAIEQGKLAYGLILNIKKQFHADGEDSARKWISQLSSQYPDLIINSLKIELDKLLKDQQQSAQRKKNFTKSSNIQPIIFSDYHPLSLPHMQPCADWSIYIDESGQYFSHLSDEYGQSSPELGRVVALAVPGRTSLKGFSKPFHATESSPAEVDDCIQYILEQDVGVFGFTVNDPEAFAANWYSHIVLLIRWVLMQLPIVSGKLSRADFYIERNDAKLASRSIDSLASQLEGELQAINPSRFSGLQITTQLMNKNHPMNGYVDALAYTWGSPAAHSRDRLKKSSLLGHCLLTPDQQSMHRLYLAASRNEGLASAEWYQLCTAAANEPKQGFLGDQLKRLGLKAAGDFRLWQHYLDEVRDRLRSKNYSLTQISCALDWLENHKPLGHELPDIYRLPLETARLGQENHLGKVNLERLQTCLELINRLEEEDAQQACGALLRVAVSGSNSFEFKLLQPIIQQWLDKPVAVSGLANYARLHSTMGQMHAFCHEHELAIEHFEQAISLLARLSDPQRAQREISQTETYRRIALMDSMASLSTGFLGLLAGNSDTNAYSRTMAVSSQNMRYEHHLWLRTLISFPDETVNASKAYIMQSHLWTSGMDHPWGLITAYRGWLLHNAGRSAEAVKQFDQAIQLCDHPSNGPVLWWMAEALRTLAIAIGITTQQQPSQEERDRLRIILPAAPHEHLQVFAQAGSCNNANALAWLKRCLPFNFH
;
A
#
# COMPACT_ATOMS: atom_id res chain seq x y z
N MET A 1 59.30 8.66 -35.36
CA MET A 1 58.93 8.35 -33.95
C MET A 1 58.92 9.60 -33.06
N SER A 2 59.86 10.53 -33.18
CA SER A 2 59.90 11.80 -32.40
C SER A 2 58.59 12.63 -32.40
N ASN A 3 57.94 12.83 -33.56
CA ASN A 3 56.67 13.59 -33.63
C ASN A 3 55.45 12.92 -32.96
N LEU A 4 55.45 11.60 -32.80
CA LEU A 4 54.34 10.85 -32.15
C LEU A 4 54.45 10.86 -30.62
N VAL A 5 55.69 10.79 -30.11
CA VAL A 5 56.01 10.90 -28.67
C VAL A 5 55.70 12.31 -28.17
N ASN A 6 56.02 13.33 -28.96
CA ASN A 6 55.73 14.74 -28.61
C ASN A 6 54.21 15.02 -28.54
N LYS A 7 53.41 14.39 -29.43
CA LYS A 7 51.95 14.55 -29.45
C LYS A 7 51.24 13.82 -28.30
N LYS A 8 51.74 12.64 -27.89
CA LYS A 8 51.23 11.89 -26.72
C LYS A 8 51.56 12.58 -25.40
N SER A 9 52.76 13.13 -25.30
CA SER A 9 53.23 13.87 -24.12
C SER A 9 52.43 15.16 -23.92
N ASN A 10 52.20 15.93 -25.00
CA ASN A 10 51.36 17.12 -24.97
C ASN A 10 49.89 16.82 -24.62
N ASN A 11 49.34 15.68 -25.06
CA ASN A 11 48.01 15.26 -24.65
C ASN A 11 47.97 14.94 -23.14
N SER A 12 48.95 14.20 -22.63
CA SER A 12 49.01 13.83 -21.20
C SER A 12 49.16 15.06 -20.30
N LEU A 13 50.00 16.03 -20.67
CA LEU A 13 50.11 17.33 -19.99
C LEU A 13 48.77 18.08 -19.97
N HIS A 14 48.04 18.07 -21.08
CA HIS A 14 46.72 18.67 -21.15
C HIS A 14 45.67 17.93 -20.27
N GLN A 15 45.74 16.59 -20.18
CA GLN A 15 44.85 15.82 -19.30
C GLN A 15 45.11 16.13 -17.81
N VAL A 16 46.38 16.28 -17.41
CA VAL A 16 46.77 16.70 -16.05
C VAL A 16 46.21 18.09 -15.75
N TYR A 17 46.46 19.07 -16.63
CA TYR A 17 45.91 20.42 -16.51
C TYR A 17 44.38 20.39 -16.32
N LEU A 18 43.64 19.69 -17.18
CA LEU A 18 42.17 19.64 -17.11
C LEU A 18 41.65 19.10 -15.77
N ARG A 19 42.29 18.07 -15.19
CA ARG A 19 41.81 17.44 -13.93
C ARG A 19 41.97 18.40 -12.76
N TYR A 20 43.08 19.12 -12.72
CA TYR A 20 43.29 20.17 -11.73
C TYR A 20 42.37 21.38 -11.96
N THR A 21 42.13 21.78 -13.22
CA THR A 21 41.14 22.83 -13.56
C THR A 21 39.73 22.52 -13.08
N TRP A 22 39.34 21.24 -13.01
CA TRP A 22 38.03 20.80 -12.53
C TRP A 22 38.01 20.33 -11.07
N GLY A 23 39.06 20.59 -10.31
CA GLY A 23 39.06 20.43 -8.85
C GLY A 23 39.68 19.12 -8.31
N ALA A 24 40.70 18.57 -8.96
CA ALA A 24 41.45 17.42 -8.44
C ALA A 24 42.00 17.61 -7.01
N GLU A 25 42.18 18.84 -6.53
CA GLU A 25 42.61 19.10 -5.14
C GLU A 25 41.58 18.66 -4.09
N ILE A 26 40.30 18.64 -4.45
CA ILE A 26 39.20 18.31 -3.54
C ILE A 26 38.43 17.05 -3.98
N ASN A 27 38.60 16.61 -5.22
CA ASN A 27 37.98 15.40 -5.76
C ASN A 27 39.02 14.28 -5.92
N LYS A 28 38.94 13.27 -5.03
CA LYS A 28 39.84 12.11 -5.02
C LYS A 28 39.85 11.31 -6.34
N GLU A 29 38.75 11.28 -7.08
CA GLU A 29 38.70 10.54 -8.36
C GLU A 29 39.51 11.26 -9.43
N LEU A 30 39.33 12.57 -9.56
CA LEU A 30 40.11 13.40 -10.48
C LEU A 30 41.61 13.41 -10.11
N ALA A 31 41.94 13.39 -8.82
CA ALA A 31 43.31 13.24 -8.34
C ALA A 31 43.93 11.90 -8.77
N ASN A 32 43.18 10.81 -8.63
CA ASN A 32 43.61 9.47 -9.02
C ASN A 32 43.78 9.34 -10.54
N GLU A 33 42.91 9.98 -11.33
CA GLU A 33 43.07 10.06 -12.78
C GLU A 33 44.32 10.85 -13.17
N ALA A 34 44.52 12.02 -12.57
CA ALA A 34 45.69 12.86 -12.81
C ALA A 34 46.99 12.11 -12.49
N ALA A 35 47.03 11.36 -11.39
CA ALA A 35 48.18 10.56 -10.98
C ALA A 35 48.63 9.54 -12.05
N ARG A 36 47.70 8.97 -12.83
CA ARG A 36 48.04 8.05 -13.94
C ARG A 36 48.80 8.75 -15.05
N PHE A 37 48.39 9.98 -15.39
CA PHE A 37 49.06 10.78 -16.40
C PHE A 37 50.39 11.35 -15.89
N ILE A 38 50.45 11.78 -14.62
CA ILE A 38 51.68 12.25 -13.97
C ILE A 38 52.74 11.14 -13.95
N ASN A 39 52.40 9.93 -13.50
CA ASN A 39 53.32 8.78 -13.51
C ASN A 39 53.83 8.43 -14.91
N THR A 40 53.03 8.69 -15.96
CA THR A 40 53.45 8.47 -17.36
C THR A 40 54.43 9.56 -17.80
N LEU A 41 54.13 10.82 -17.48
CA LEU A 41 54.98 11.97 -17.79
C LEU A 41 56.32 11.93 -17.04
N GLU A 42 56.34 11.49 -15.79
CA GLU A 42 57.57 11.29 -15.02
C GLU A 42 58.48 10.23 -15.66
N ARG A 43 57.90 9.12 -16.13
CA ARG A 43 58.64 8.08 -16.87
C ARG A 43 59.19 8.59 -18.20
N ASP A 44 58.48 9.52 -18.84
CA ASP A 44 58.88 10.17 -20.09
C ASP A 44 59.84 11.35 -19.87
N GLY A 45 60.24 11.64 -18.62
CA GLY A 45 61.20 12.71 -18.26
C GLY A 45 60.61 14.12 -18.20
N LEU A 46 59.27 14.25 -18.14
CA LEU A 46 58.52 15.51 -18.21
C LEU A 46 57.87 15.90 -16.86
N GLY A 47 58.53 15.56 -15.74
CA GLY A 47 58.01 15.84 -14.40
C GLY A 47 57.83 17.34 -14.13
N TYR A 48 58.78 18.16 -14.60
CA TYR A 48 58.72 19.62 -14.43
C TYR A 48 57.53 20.24 -15.21
N GLU A 49 57.27 19.76 -16.42
CA GLU A 49 56.12 20.17 -17.22
C GLU A 49 54.81 19.70 -16.60
N ALA A 50 54.79 18.52 -15.96
CA ALA A 50 53.63 18.03 -15.22
C ALA A 50 53.33 18.93 -14.02
N ASP A 51 54.32 19.33 -13.22
CA ASP A 51 54.15 20.27 -12.11
C ASP A 51 53.61 21.62 -12.60
N LYS A 52 54.13 22.11 -13.72
CA LYS A 52 53.63 23.34 -14.34
C LYS A 52 52.18 23.23 -14.79
N ALA A 53 51.78 22.08 -15.35
CA ALA A 53 50.39 21.81 -15.75
C ALA A 53 49.44 21.72 -14.54
N ILE A 54 49.92 21.16 -13.42
CA ILE A 54 49.20 21.10 -12.14
C ILE A 54 48.94 22.52 -11.62
N GLU A 55 49.97 23.34 -11.51
CA GLU A 55 49.84 24.71 -10.99
C GLU A 55 48.96 25.59 -11.88
N GLN A 56 49.06 25.45 -13.20
CA GLN A 56 48.15 26.12 -14.13
C GLN A 56 46.70 25.66 -13.98
N GLY A 57 46.47 24.37 -13.72
CA GLY A 57 45.14 23.82 -13.47
C GLY A 57 44.54 24.35 -12.17
N LYS A 58 45.31 24.38 -11.08
CA LYS A 58 44.87 24.96 -9.79
C LYS A 58 44.50 26.43 -9.91
N LEU A 59 45.33 27.19 -10.63
CA LEU A 59 45.06 28.60 -10.92
C LEU A 59 43.75 28.76 -11.71
N ALA A 60 43.55 27.95 -12.75
CA ALA A 60 42.31 27.96 -13.53
C ALA A 60 41.08 27.60 -12.69
N TYR A 61 41.19 26.62 -11.78
CA TYR A 61 40.14 26.25 -10.85
C TYR A 61 39.78 27.40 -9.90
N GLY A 62 40.78 28.09 -9.33
CA GLY A 62 40.55 29.27 -8.49
C GLY A 62 39.82 30.39 -9.24
N LEU A 63 40.20 30.64 -10.50
CA LEU A 63 39.51 31.62 -11.36
C LEU A 63 38.09 31.17 -11.74
N ILE A 64 37.86 29.88 -11.93
CA ILE A 64 36.52 29.29 -12.15
C ILE A 64 35.61 29.51 -10.92
N LEU A 65 36.13 29.36 -9.71
CA LEU A 65 35.34 29.66 -8.51
C LEU A 65 34.95 31.14 -8.44
N ASN A 66 35.84 32.03 -8.88
CA ASN A 66 35.57 33.46 -8.93
C ASN A 66 34.57 33.81 -10.03
N ILE A 67 34.61 33.18 -11.21
CA ILE A 67 33.62 33.45 -12.26
C ILE A 67 32.21 33.01 -11.83
N LYS A 68 32.09 31.90 -11.10
CA LYS A 68 30.81 31.48 -10.51
C LYS A 68 30.26 32.54 -9.57
N LYS A 69 31.10 33.07 -8.67
CA LYS A 69 30.71 34.16 -7.76
C LYS A 69 30.27 35.41 -8.53
N GLN A 70 31.05 35.83 -9.52
CA GLN A 70 30.79 37.02 -10.34
C GLN A 70 29.47 36.87 -11.14
N PHE A 71 29.26 35.71 -11.75
CA PHE A 71 28.04 35.41 -12.51
C PHE A 71 26.79 35.40 -11.62
N HIS A 72 26.88 34.85 -10.42
CA HIS A 72 25.75 34.83 -9.48
C HIS A 72 25.45 36.20 -8.85
N ALA A 73 26.47 37.05 -8.66
CA ALA A 73 26.29 38.39 -8.10
C ALA A 73 25.78 39.40 -9.13
N ASP A 74 26.40 39.44 -10.31
CA ASP A 74 26.27 40.56 -11.25
C ASP A 74 25.84 40.14 -12.67
N GLY A 75 25.64 38.83 -12.92
CA GLY A 75 25.11 38.31 -14.18
C GLY A 75 26.13 38.11 -15.31
N GLU A 76 25.61 37.72 -16.49
CA GLU A 76 26.40 37.32 -17.67
C GLU A 76 27.36 38.41 -18.16
N ASP A 77 26.88 39.64 -18.30
CA ASP A 77 27.68 40.75 -18.86
C ASP A 77 28.91 41.07 -17.99
N SER A 78 28.74 40.98 -16.67
CA SER A 78 29.84 41.16 -15.70
C SER A 78 30.87 40.03 -15.85
N ALA A 79 30.42 38.78 -15.95
CA ALA A 79 31.31 37.63 -16.14
C ALA A 79 32.07 37.67 -17.48
N ARG A 80 31.40 38.06 -18.58
CA ARG A 80 32.05 38.24 -19.90
C ARG A 80 33.09 39.35 -19.89
N LYS A 81 32.75 40.50 -19.27
CA LYS A 81 33.68 41.62 -19.12
C LYS A 81 34.89 41.24 -18.28
N TRP A 82 34.69 40.45 -17.22
CA TRP A 82 35.76 39.95 -16.37
C TRP A 82 36.70 39.00 -17.13
N ILE A 83 36.19 38.02 -17.90
CA ILE A 83 37.02 37.17 -18.77
C ILE A 83 37.83 38.02 -19.77
N SER A 84 37.20 39.03 -20.37
CA SER A 84 37.87 39.93 -21.34
C SER A 84 39.05 40.67 -20.71
N GLN A 85 38.90 41.17 -19.48
CA GLN A 85 39.99 41.81 -18.72
C GLN A 85 41.13 40.85 -18.39
N LEU A 86 40.82 39.58 -18.12
CA LEU A 86 41.80 38.55 -17.81
C LEU A 86 42.55 38.03 -19.05
N SER A 87 42.01 38.25 -20.25
CA SER A 87 42.56 37.72 -21.50
C SER A 87 43.94 38.28 -21.85
N SER A 88 44.33 39.43 -21.29
CA SER A 88 45.68 40.00 -21.41
C SER A 88 46.65 39.55 -20.32
N GLN A 89 46.16 38.90 -19.26
CA GLN A 89 46.92 38.55 -18.06
C GLN A 89 47.23 37.06 -17.94
N TYR A 90 46.43 36.19 -18.57
CA TYR A 90 46.56 34.74 -18.46
C TYR A 90 46.64 34.04 -19.82
N PRO A 91 47.25 32.84 -19.90
CA PRO A 91 47.34 32.07 -21.14
C PRO A 91 45.97 31.66 -21.70
N ASP A 92 45.87 31.53 -23.03
CA ASP A 92 44.65 31.14 -23.76
C ASP A 92 43.99 29.87 -23.23
N LEU A 93 44.80 28.91 -22.76
CA LEU A 93 44.32 27.66 -22.19
C LEU A 93 43.42 27.88 -20.95
N ILE A 94 43.81 28.82 -20.07
CA ILE A 94 43.04 29.20 -18.87
C ILE A 94 41.79 29.97 -19.28
N ILE A 95 41.93 30.94 -20.20
CA ILE A 95 40.80 31.73 -20.71
C ILE A 95 39.74 30.85 -21.38
N ASN A 96 40.15 29.85 -22.16
CA ASN A 96 39.23 28.90 -22.77
C ASN A 96 38.50 28.05 -21.72
N SER A 97 39.17 27.70 -20.61
CA SER A 97 38.55 26.96 -19.51
C SER A 97 37.48 27.80 -18.79
N LEU A 98 37.73 29.10 -18.62
CA LEU A 98 36.75 30.05 -18.08
C LEU A 98 35.55 30.24 -19.01
N LYS A 99 35.77 30.31 -20.33
CA LYS A 99 34.69 30.39 -21.33
C LYS A 99 33.81 29.14 -21.30
N ILE A 100 34.40 27.95 -21.23
CA ILE A 100 33.67 26.68 -21.13
C ILE A 100 32.77 26.68 -19.89
N GLU A 101 33.28 27.15 -18.75
CA GLU A 101 32.47 27.18 -17.53
C GLU A 101 31.35 28.23 -17.60
N LEU A 102 31.62 29.41 -18.18
CA LEU A 102 30.59 30.41 -18.42
C LEU A 102 29.47 29.88 -19.32
N ASP A 103 29.81 29.15 -20.39
CA ASP A 103 28.81 28.55 -21.29
C ASP A 103 27.95 27.50 -20.57
N LYS A 104 28.50 26.75 -19.60
CA LYS A 104 27.69 25.86 -18.75
C LYS A 104 26.74 26.65 -17.85
N LEU A 105 27.23 27.68 -17.17
CA LEU A 105 26.41 28.53 -16.30
C LEU A 105 25.25 29.19 -17.06
N LEU A 106 25.46 29.58 -18.31
CA LEU A 106 24.42 30.14 -19.18
C LEU A 106 23.36 29.10 -19.56
N LYS A 107 23.79 27.88 -19.91
CA LYS A 107 22.85 26.77 -20.17
C LYS A 107 22.02 26.45 -18.93
N ASP A 108 22.64 26.39 -17.75
CA ASP A 108 21.95 26.12 -16.48
C ASP A 108 20.95 27.22 -16.12
N GLN A 109 21.30 28.50 -16.37
CA GLN A 109 20.41 29.64 -16.14
C GLN A 109 19.21 29.62 -17.09
N GLN A 110 19.42 29.33 -18.38
CA GLN A 110 18.34 29.19 -19.37
C GLN A 110 17.41 28.04 -19.03
N GLN A 111 17.96 26.87 -18.68
CA GLN A 111 17.17 25.72 -18.22
C GLN A 111 16.39 26.05 -16.94
N SER A 112 17.01 26.73 -15.97
CA SER A 112 16.35 27.14 -14.72
C SER A 112 15.24 28.17 -14.95
N ALA A 113 15.42 29.12 -15.86
CA ALA A 113 14.41 30.11 -16.23
C ALA A 113 13.20 29.45 -16.94
N GLN A 114 13.47 28.45 -17.78
CA GLN A 114 12.43 27.66 -18.46
C GLN A 114 11.68 26.75 -17.48
N ARG A 115 12.38 26.14 -16.51
CA ARG A 115 11.77 25.41 -15.38
C ARG A 115 10.91 26.32 -14.49
N LYS A 116 11.32 27.58 -14.25
CA LYS A 116 10.53 28.57 -13.49
C LYS A 116 9.27 29.04 -14.23
N LYS A 117 9.33 29.19 -15.57
CA LYS A 117 8.15 29.54 -16.39
C LYS A 117 7.09 28.42 -16.42
N ASN A 118 7.52 27.17 -16.33
CA ASN A 118 6.65 25.99 -16.36
C ASN A 118 6.39 25.42 -14.94
N PHE A 119 6.38 26.27 -13.91
CA PHE A 119 6.20 25.85 -12.53
C PHE A 119 4.76 25.34 -12.28
N THR A 120 4.56 24.04 -12.45
CA THR A 120 3.37 23.32 -12.03
C THR A 120 3.58 22.74 -10.63
N LYS A 121 2.63 23.01 -9.73
CA LYS A 121 2.61 22.44 -8.37
C LYS A 121 2.08 21.00 -8.35
N SER A 122 1.39 20.57 -9.40
CA SER A 122 0.68 19.29 -9.50
C SER A 122 1.12 18.51 -10.74
N SER A 123 1.10 17.18 -10.63
CA SER A 123 1.31 16.24 -11.74
C SER A 123 0.00 15.98 -12.48
N ASN A 124 0.08 15.65 -13.77
CA ASN A 124 -1.06 15.34 -14.63
C ASN A 124 -1.42 13.85 -14.67
N ILE A 125 -0.67 12.98 -14.00
CA ILE A 125 -0.97 11.54 -13.99
C ILE A 125 -2.33 11.26 -13.33
N GLN A 126 -2.98 10.18 -13.75
CA GLN A 126 -4.22 9.72 -13.13
C GLN A 126 -3.91 9.01 -11.81
N PRO A 127 -4.62 9.33 -10.70
CA PRO A 127 -4.47 8.57 -9.47
C PRO A 127 -4.85 7.11 -9.67
N ILE A 128 -3.99 6.20 -9.22
CA ILE A 128 -4.24 4.77 -9.32
C ILE A 128 -5.11 4.29 -8.15
N ILE A 129 -6.04 3.39 -8.44
CA ILE A 129 -6.93 2.76 -7.45
C ILE A 129 -6.82 1.25 -7.64
N PHE A 130 -6.54 0.51 -6.57
CA PHE A 130 -6.45 -0.96 -6.56
C PHE A 130 -7.02 -1.52 -5.26
N SER A 131 -7.53 -2.76 -5.31
CA SER A 131 -8.18 -3.44 -4.18
C SER A 131 -7.18 -4.13 -3.27
N ASP A 132 -6.28 -4.93 -3.84
CA ASP A 132 -5.43 -5.87 -3.10
C ASP A 132 -3.95 -5.47 -3.15
N TYR A 133 -3.39 -5.36 -4.35
CA TYR A 133 -1.99 -5.04 -4.58
C TYR A 133 -1.82 -4.03 -5.70
N HIS A 134 -0.73 -3.29 -5.62
CA HIS A 134 -0.35 -2.33 -6.65
C HIS A 134 -0.09 -3.09 -7.98
N PRO A 135 -0.58 -2.60 -9.14
CA PRO A 135 -0.47 -3.33 -10.41
C PRO A 135 0.96 -3.54 -10.88
N LEU A 136 1.89 -2.65 -10.49
CA LEU A 136 3.33 -2.80 -10.77
C LEU A 136 4.08 -3.59 -9.67
N SER A 137 3.38 -4.25 -8.74
CA SER A 137 4.02 -5.06 -7.71
C SER A 137 4.69 -6.28 -8.34
N LEU A 138 6.02 -6.32 -8.29
CA LEU A 138 6.85 -7.36 -8.88
C LEU A 138 6.43 -8.80 -8.51
N PRO A 139 6.23 -9.17 -7.23
CA PRO A 139 5.85 -10.54 -6.89
C PRO A 139 4.48 -10.93 -7.45
N HIS A 140 3.57 -9.98 -7.69
CA HIS A 140 2.20 -10.22 -8.16
C HIS A 140 2.05 -10.31 -9.69
N MET A 141 3.14 -10.17 -10.44
CA MET A 141 3.10 -10.31 -11.89
C MET A 141 2.88 -11.76 -12.32
N GLN A 142 2.42 -11.95 -13.56
CA GLN A 142 2.31 -13.29 -14.15
C GLN A 142 3.71 -13.91 -14.37
N PRO A 143 3.90 -15.22 -14.11
CA PRO A 143 5.15 -15.91 -14.37
C PRO A 143 5.66 -15.73 -15.81
N CYS A 144 6.97 -15.49 -15.96
CA CYS A 144 7.65 -15.44 -17.26
C CYS A 144 8.98 -16.20 -17.21
N ALA A 145 9.38 -16.76 -18.35
CA ALA A 145 10.68 -17.40 -18.50
C ALA A 145 11.78 -16.35 -18.73
N ASP A 146 11.50 -15.27 -19.45
CA ASP A 146 12.49 -14.25 -19.81
C ASP A 146 12.16 -12.92 -19.14
N TRP A 147 13.16 -12.29 -18.53
CA TRP A 147 13.04 -11.00 -17.86
C TRP A 147 14.21 -10.09 -18.23
N SER A 148 13.90 -8.84 -18.59
CA SER A 148 14.88 -7.77 -18.71
C SER A 148 14.69 -6.77 -17.58
N ILE A 149 15.72 -6.57 -16.77
CA ILE A 149 15.66 -5.74 -15.57
C ILE A 149 16.60 -4.54 -15.74
N TYR A 150 16.03 -3.34 -15.74
CA TYR A 150 16.78 -2.08 -15.84
C TYR A 150 16.92 -1.46 -14.47
N ILE A 151 18.14 -1.03 -14.11
CA ILE A 151 18.46 -0.48 -12.79
C ILE A 151 19.06 0.92 -12.95
N ASP A 152 18.56 1.84 -12.13
CA ASP A 152 19.09 3.18 -11.96
C ASP A 152 18.91 3.67 -10.50
N GLU A 153 19.54 4.79 -10.18
CA GLU A 153 19.60 5.36 -8.85
C GLU A 153 19.22 6.85 -8.79
N SER A 154 18.88 7.31 -7.58
CA SER A 154 18.85 8.74 -7.27
C SER A 154 19.46 9.01 -5.90
N GLY A 155 19.83 10.25 -5.62
CA GLY A 155 20.53 10.64 -4.40
C GLY A 155 22.06 10.60 -4.54
N GLN A 156 22.76 10.98 -3.47
CA GLN A 156 24.21 11.18 -3.47
C GLN A 156 24.94 10.23 -2.51
N TYR A 157 24.32 9.90 -1.38
CA TYR A 157 24.94 9.12 -0.32
C TYR A 157 24.48 7.67 -0.35
N PHE A 158 25.41 6.77 -0.65
CA PHE A 158 25.22 5.30 -0.71
C PHE A 158 26.13 4.56 0.28
N SER A 159 26.57 5.26 1.32
CA SER A 159 27.32 4.75 2.46
C SER A 159 26.57 5.16 3.73
N HIS A 160 26.67 4.37 4.79
CA HIS A 160 25.95 4.59 6.05
C HIS A 160 26.08 6.06 6.49
N LEU A 161 24.94 6.74 6.61
CA LEU A 161 24.88 8.13 7.08
C LEU A 161 24.78 8.15 8.60
N SER A 162 25.31 9.22 9.21
CA SER A 162 25.04 9.57 10.61
C SER A 162 23.55 9.89 10.79
N ASP A 163 23.03 9.74 12.01
CA ASP A 163 21.64 10.05 12.41
C ASP A 163 21.19 11.51 12.15
N GLU A 164 22.07 12.35 11.58
CA GLU A 164 21.86 13.77 11.31
C GLU A 164 20.95 14.04 10.10
N TYR A 165 20.76 13.07 9.20
CA TYR A 165 19.89 13.20 8.03
C TYR A 165 18.56 12.46 8.23
N GLY A 166 17.44 13.18 8.17
CA GLY A 166 16.11 12.57 8.22
C GLY A 166 15.89 11.55 7.09
N GLN A 167 15.15 10.47 7.37
CA GLN A 167 14.89 9.34 6.46
C GLN A 167 14.28 9.72 5.09
N SER A 168 13.73 10.93 4.96
CA SER A 168 13.15 11.45 3.72
C SER A 168 14.08 12.41 2.94
N SER A 169 15.35 12.53 3.33
CA SER A 169 16.30 13.42 2.65
C SER A 169 16.42 13.08 1.14
N PRO A 170 16.39 14.07 0.24
CA PRO A 170 16.64 13.85 -1.19
C PRO A 170 18.10 13.45 -1.47
N GLU A 171 19.01 13.68 -0.52
CA GLU A 171 20.43 13.31 -0.66
C GLU A 171 20.70 11.83 -0.37
N LEU A 172 19.78 11.15 0.32
CA LEU A 172 19.83 9.71 0.55
C LEU A 172 19.75 8.95 -0.77
N GLY A 173 20.65 7.99 -0.96
CA GLY A 173 20.62 7.12 -2.12
C GLY A 173 19.36 6.27 -2.17
N ARG A 174 18.85 6.06 -3.37
CA ARG A 174 17.67 5.24 -3.68
C ARG A 174 18.01 4.45 -4.92
N VAL A 175 17.76 3.16 -4.90
CA VAL A 175 18.01 2.28 -6.05
C VAL A 175 16.69 1.69 -6.51
N VAL A 176 16.46 1.69 -7.82
CA VAL A 176 15.19 1.28 -8.44
C VAL A 176 15.46 0.31 -9.58
N ALA A 177 14.64 -0.72 -9.65
CA ALA A 177 14.58 -1.69 -10.73
C ALA A 177 13.24 -1.62 -11.45
N LEU A 178 13.29 -1.65 -12.77
CA LEU A 178 12.16 -1.88 -13.67
C LEU A 178 12.32 -3.26 -14.32
N ALA A 179 11.48 -4.22 -13.95
CA ALA A 179 11.46 -5.56 -14.50
C ALA A 179 10.43 -5.66 -15.64
N VAL A 180 10.89 -6.03 -16.82
CA VAL A 180 10.08 -6.18 -18.03
C VAL A 180 10.05 -7.66 -18.40
N PRO A 181 8.88 -8.32 -18.37
CA PRO A 181 8.77 -9.71 -18.80
C PRO A 181 8.91 -9.78 -20.33
N GLY A 182 9.44 -10.88 -20.86
CA GLY A 182 9.69 -11.06 -22.30
C GLY A 182 8.43 -11.00 -23.19
N ARG A 183 7.24 -11.07 -22.59
CA ARG A 183 5.95 -10.86 -23.27
C ARG A 183 5.58 -9.38 -23.46
N THR A 184 6.24 -8.47 -22.74
CA THR A 184 6.00 -7.02 -22.78
C THR A 184 7.09 -6.35 -23.59
N SER A 185 6.68 -5.56 -24.59
CA SER A 185 7.61 -4.74 -25.39
C SER A 185 7.36 -3.26 -25.11
N LEU A 186 8.30 -2.62 -24.41
CA LEU A 186 8.25 -1.18 -24.18
C LEU A 186 8.69 -0.42 -25.43
N LYS A 187 8.10 0.76 -25.66
CA LYS A 187 8.51 1.65 -26.75
C LYS A 187 9.87 2.27 -26.42
N GLY A 188 10.90 2.00 -27.22
CA GLY A 188 12.20 2.64 -27.06
C GLY A 188 12.14 4.15 -27.25
N PHE A 189 12.85 4.90 -26.41
CA PHE A 189 13.07 6.32 -26.68
C PHE A 189 13.95 6.49 -27.92
N SER A 190 13.48 7.29 -28.88
CA SER A 190 14.21 7.59 -30.12
C SER A 190 15.35 8.59 -29.92
N LYS A 191 15.36 9.29 -28.78
CA LYS A 191 16.41 10.21 -28.31
C LYS A 191 16.72 9.90 -26.85
N PRO A 192 17.95 10.15 -26.36
CA PRO A 192 18.26 10.00 -24.94
C PRO A 192 17.26 10.79 -24.09
N PHE A 193 16.72 10.15 -23.06
CA PHE A 193 15.77 10.75 -22.12
C PHE A 193 16.44 10.82 -20.76
N HIS A 194 16.47 12.00 -20.16
CA HIS A 194 16.97 12.27 -18.82
C HIS A 194 15.94 13.07 -18.04
N ALA A 195 15.37 12.49 -16.99
CA ALA A 195 14.27 13.06 -16.23
C ALA A 195 14.61 14.40 -15.58
N THR A 196 15.90 14.63 -15.24
CA THR A 196 16.38 15.92 -14.76
C THR A 196 16.38 17.00 -15.84
N GLU A 197 16.50 16.64 -17.11
CA GLU A 197 16.54 17.55 -18.27
C GLU A 197 15.16 17.71 -18.93
N SER A 198 14.25 16.78 -18.68
CA SER A 198 12.87 16.79 -19.18
C SER A 198 11.94 17.74 -18.39
N SER A 199 10.86 18.15 -19.05
CA SER A 199 9.78 18.88 -18.41
C SER A 199 8.95 17.97 -17.48
N PRO A 200 8.25 18.53 -16.46
CA PRO A 200 7.40 17.72 -15.59
C PRO A 200 6.33 16.91 -16.33
N ALA A 201 5.78 17.45 -17.42
CA ALA A 201 4.77 16.80 -18.24
C ALA A 201 5.34 15.59 -19.01
N GLU A 202 6.55 15.70 -19.56
CA GLU A 202 7.19 14.56 -20.24
C GLU A 202 7.49 13.41 -19.27
N VAL A 203 7.85 13.73 -18.01
CA VAL A 203 8.03 12.71 -16.98
C VAL A 203 6.68 12.14 -16.52
N ASP A 204 5.62 12.96 -16.45
CA ASP A 204 4.26 12.47 -16.18
C ASP A 204 3.81 11.47 -17.25
N ASP A 205 4.00 11.79 -18.54
CA ASP A 205 3.65 10.90 -19.66
C ASP A 205 4.44 9.58 -19.59
N CYS A 206 5.72 9.66 -19.23
CA CYS A 206 6.58 8.49 -19.05
C CYS A 206 6.06 7.58 -17.92
N ILE A 207 5.76 8.15 -16.74
CA ILE A 207 5.27 7.38 -15.59
C ILE A 207 3.85 6.85 -15.84
N GLN A 208 2.97 7.64 -16.46
CA GLN A 208 1.62 7.20 -16.84
C GLN A 208 1.71 6.01 -17.81
N TYR A 209 2.61 6.07 -18.80
CA TYR A 209 2.84 4.94 -19.71
C TYR A 209 3.29 3.68 -18.95
N ILE A 210 4.26 3.79 -18.02
CA ILE A 210 4.71 2.66 -17.19
C ILE A 210 3.55 2.06 -16.38
N LEU A 211 2.71 2.91 -15.76
CA LEU A 211 1.55 2.47 -14.96
C LEU A 211 0.51 1.68 -15.78
N GLU A 212 0.51 1.84 -17.11
CA GLU A 212 -0.38 1.16 -18.04
C GLU A 212 0.23 -0.12 -18.66
N GLN A 213 1.50 -0.43 -18.38
CA GLN A 213 2.18 -1.62 -18.92
C GLN A 213 2.21 -2.80 -17.94
N ASP A 214 2.34 -4.01 -18.47
CA ASP A 214 2.65 -5.23 -17.71
C ASP A 214 4.16 -5.28 -17.38
N VAL A 215 4.55 -4.50 -16.37
CA VAL A 215 5.92 -4.39 -15.84
C VAL A 215 5.93 -4.37 -14.32
N GLY A 216 7.07 -4.71 -13.72
CA GLY A 216 7.28 -4.73 -12.28
C GLY A 216 8.22 -3.61 -11.85
N VAL A 217 7.89 -2.92 -10.77
CA VAL A 217 8.76 -1.91 -10.17
C VAL A 217 9.13 -2.35 -8.76
N PHE A 218 10.42 -2.24 -8.45
CA PHE A 218 10.92 -2.51 -7.11
C PHE A 218 12.09 -1.58 -6.76
N GLY A 219 12.10 -0.99 -5.57
CA GLY A 219 13.21 -0.15 -5.13
C GLY A 219 13.26 0.06 -3.62
N PHE A 220 14.43 0.43 -3.10
CA PHE A 220 14.63 0.72 -1.67
C PHE A 220 15.55 1.93 -1.43
N THR A 221 15.38 2.59 -0.28
CA THR A 221 16.25 3.69 0.18
C THR A 221 17.47 3.14 0.94
N VAL A 222 18.65 3.67 0.67
CA VAL A 222 19.90 3.24 1.32
C VAL A 222 20.05 3.91 2.69
N ASN A 223 19.49 3.30 3.73
CA ASN A 223 19.76 3.61 5.14
C ASN A 223 19.17 2.53 6.06
N ASP A 224 19.44 1.26 5.74
CA ASP A 224 19.06 0.15 6.61
C ASP A 224 20.25 -0.18 7.53
N PRO A 225 20.14 -0.01 8.85
CA PRO A 225 21.21 -0.40 9.77
C PRO A 225 21.51 -1.91 9.74
N GLU A 226 20.62 -2.73 9.17
CA GLU A 226 20.80 -4.19 9.05
C GLU A 226 21.11 -4.66 7.62
N ALA A 227 21.01 -3.80 6.60
CA ALA A 227 21.55 -4.14 5.29
C ALA A 227 23.08 -4.06 5.38
N PHE A 228 23.75 -5.21 5.32
CA PHE A 228 25.22 -5.34 5.28
C PHE A 228 25.86 -4.76 3.99
N ALA A 229 25.25 -3.76 3.37
CA ALA A 229 25.75 -3.07 2.19
C ALA A 229 26.42 -1.76 2.62
N ALA A 230 27.74 -1.69 2.42
CA ALA A 230 28.55 -0.55 2.86
C ALA A 230 28.78 0.51 1.78
N ASN A 231 28.46 0.20 0.52
CA ASN A 231 28.70 1.06 -0.63
C ASN A 231 27.65 0.85 -1.72
N TRP A 232 27.63 1.75 -2.70
CA TRP A 232 26.74 1.71 -3.86
C TRP A 232 26.67 0.34 -4.54
N TYR A 233 27.81 -0.31 -4.81
CA TYR A 233 27.83 -1.61 -5.47
C TYR A 233 27.14 -2.69 -4.64
N SER A 234 27.38 -2.71 -3.33
CA SER A 234 26.68 -3.63 -2.41
C SER A 234 25.17 -3.40 -2.40
N HIS A 235 24.69 -2.15 -2.54
CA HIS A 235 23.26 -1.86 -2.66
C HIS A 235 22.68 -2.33 -4.00
N ILE A 236 23.42 -2.23 -5.11
CA ILE A 236 22.98 -2.81 -6.40
C ILE A 236 22.91 -4.33 -6.31
N VAL A 237 23.91 -5.00 -5.72
CA VAL A 237 23.87 -6.45 -5.52
C VAL A 237 22.68 -6.86 -4.64
N LEU A 238 22.40 -6.09 -3.59
CA LEU A 238 21.25 -6.32 -2.73
C LEU A 238 19.92 -6.16 -3.48
N LEU A 239 19.79 -5.11 -4.30
CA LEU A 239 18.63 -4.89 -5.17
C LEU A 239 18.42 -6.09 -6.09
N ILE A 240 19.48 -6.55 -6.76
CA ILE A 240 19.41 -7.70 -7.68
C ILE A 240 18.96 -8.96 -6.93
N ARG A 241 19.52 -9.25 -5.76
CA ARG A 241 19.09 -10.39 -4.92
C ARG A 241 17.60 -10.31 -4.59
N TRP A 242 17.12 -9.13 -4.18
CA TRP A 242 15.72 -8.94 -3.82
C TRP A 242 14.77 -9.05 -5.01
N VAL A 243 15.16 -8.52 -6.16
CA VAL A 243 14.42 -8.69 -7.41
C VAL A 243 14.34 -10.17 -7.78
N LEU A 244 15.47 -10.90 -7.76
CA LEU A 244 15.53 -12.32 -8.10
C LEU A 244 14.66 -13.20 -7.20
N MET A 245 14.61 -12.93 -5.89
CA MET A 245 13.76 -13.68 -4.97
C MET A 245 12.26 -13.41 -5.19
N GLN A 246 11.90 -12.21 -5.65
CA GLN A 246 10.51 -11.82 -5.92
C GLN A 246 10.06 -12.15 -7.34
N LEU A 247 10.98 -12.38 -8.28
CA LEU A 247 10.65 -12.59 -9.68
C LEU A 247 9.73 -13.80 -9.87
N PRO A 248 8.59 -13.63 -10.55
CA PRO A 248 7.72 -14.73 -10.94
C PRO A 248 8.36 -15.56 -12.06
N ILE A 249 9.12 -16.58 -11.68
CA ILE A 249 9.78 -17.51 -12.62
C ILE A 249 8.97 -18.78 -12.81
N VAL A 250 9.11 -19.41 -13.98
CA VAL A 250 8.42 -20.68 -14.27
C VAL A 250 9.25 -21.84 -13.71
N SER A 251 8.79 -22.41 -12.60
CA SER A 251 9.47 -23.52 -11.93
C SER A 251 9.71 -24.71 -12.88
N GLY A 252 10.91 -25.30 -12.81
CA GLY A 252 11.32 -26.44 -13.63
C GLY A 252 11.59 -26.14 -15.11
N LYS A 253 11.52 -24.88 -15.55
CA LYS A 253 11.92 -24.46 -16.90
C LYS A 253 13.17 -23.60 -16.87
N LEU A 254 13.90 -23.58 -17.99
CA LEU A 254 14.97 -22.61 -18.18
C LEU A 254 14.36 -21.20 -18.16
N SER A 255 14.84 -20.38 -17.24
CA SER A 255 14.44 -18.98 -17.10
C SER A 255 15.66 -18.09 -17.22
N ARG A 256 15.56 -16.95 -17.89
CA ARG A 256 16.65 -15.98 -18.05
C ARG A 256 16.27 -14.64 -17.42
N ALA A 257 17.20 -14.07 -16.65
CA ALA A 257 17.10 -12.73 -16.09
C ALA A 257 18.29 -11.89 -16.53
N ASP A 258 18.05 -10.93 -17.42
CA ASP A 258 19.05 -10.04 -18.00
C ASP A 258 19.01 -8.69 -17.29
N PHE A 259 20.05 -8.38 -16.50
CA PHE A 259 20.18 -7.14 -15.75
C PHE A 259 21.01 -6.11 -16.53
N TYR A 260 20.45 -4.91 -16.67
CA TYR A 260 21.06 -3.75 -17.29
C TYR A 260 21.22 -2.65 -16.23
N ILE A 261 22.46 -2.36 -15.85
CA ILE A 261 22.78 -1.40 -14.79
C ILE A 261 23.35 -0.14 -15.44
N GLU A 262 22.81 1.03 -15.11
CA GLU A 262 23.36 2.29 -15.61
C GLU A 262 24.84 2.43 -15.21
N ARG A 263 25.69 2.74 -16.19
CA ARG A 263 27.12 2.94 -15.98
C ARG A 263 27.41 4.29 -15.33
N ASN A 264 27.73 4.26 -14.04
CA ASN A 264 28.37 5.38 -13.35
C ASN A 264 29.91 5.26 -13.51
N ASP A 265 30.50 6.09 -14.37
CA ASP A 265 31.87 5.95 -14.92
C ASP A 265 33.01 5.85 -13.89
N ALA A 266 32.75 6.16 -12.61
CA ALA A 266 33.74 6.11 -11.54
C ALA A 266 33.69 4.84 -10.65
N LYS A 267 32.62 4.03 -10.68
CA LYS A 267 32.31 3.10 -9.56
C LYS A 267 32.38 1.61 -9.87
N LEU A 268 32.47 1.19 -11.14
CA LEU A 268 32.43 -0.22 -11.54
C LEU A 268 33.63 -0.62 -12.40
N ALA A 269 34.48 -1.49 -11.87
CA ALA A 269 35.41 -2.24 -12.71
C ALA A 269 34.62 -3.37 -13.40
N SER A 270 34.62 -3.40 -14.74
CA SER A 270 33.89 -4.38 -15.56
C SER A 270 34.05 -5.84 -15.11
N ARG A 271 35.25 -6.20 -14.62
CA ARG A 271 35.56 -7.55 -14.08
C ARG A 271 34.70 -7.98 -12.87
N SER A 272 34.10 -7.05 -12.13
CA SER A 272 33.29 -7.36 -10.93
C SER A 272 31.82 -7.67 -11.25
N ILE A 273 31.38 -7.38 -12.47
CA ILE A 273 29.99 -7.64 -12.90
C ILE A 273 29.88 -9.04 -13.48
N ASP A 274 30.86 -9.47 -14.28
CA ASP A 274 30.83 -10.81 -14.88
C ASP A 274 30.83 -11.93 -13.83
N SER A 275 31.51 -11.74 -12.70
CA SER A 275 31.52 -12.71 -11.59
C SER A 275 30.23 -12.71 -10.75
N LEU A 276 29.44 -11.62 -10.80
CA LEU A 276 28.25 -11.45 -9.98
C LEU A 276 27.15 -12.43 -10.39
N ALA A 277 26.94 -12.61 -11.69
CA ALA A 277 25.91 -13.50 -12.22
C ALA A 277 26.06 -14.94 -11.70
N SER A 278 27.23 -15.55 -11.91
CA SER A 278 27.49 -16.94 -11.46
C SER A 278 27.46 -17.10 -9.94
N GLN A 279 27.88 -16.08 -9.19
CA GLN A 279 27.76 -16.09 -7.73
C GLN A 279 26.29 -16.11 -7.30
N LEU A 280 25.45 -15.25 -7.88
CA LEU A 280 24.03 -15.18 -7.55
C LEU A 280 23.27 -16.44 -7.96
N GLU A 281 23.60 -17.03 -9.11
CA GLU A 281 23.05 -18.32 -9.54
C GLU A 281 23.33 -19.41 -8.50
N GLY A 282 24.60 -19.55 -8.08
CA GLY A 282 25.00 -20.53 -7.07
C GLY A 282 24.35 -20.30 -5.71
N GLU A 283 24.28 -19.03 -5.25
CA GLU A 283 23.60 -18.65 -4.01
C GLU A 283 22.10 -19.03 -4.06
N LEU A 284 21.38 -18.64 -5.10
CA LEU A 284 19.94 -18.91 -5.23
C LEU A 284 19.65 -20.40 -5.38
N GLN A 285 20.46 -21.14 -6.13
CA GLN A 285 20.32 -22.59 -6.25
C GLN A 285 20.54 -23.29 -4.92
N ALA A 286 21.47 -22.83 -4.07
CA ALA A 286 21.66 -23.36 -2.72
C ALA A 286 20.45 -23.07 -1.81
N ILE A 287 19.83 -21.90 -1.97
CA ILE A 287 18.66 -21.47 -1.18
C ILE A 287 17.43 -22.33 -1.53
N ASN A 288 17.08 -22.45 -2.81
CA ASN A 288 15.93 -23.23 -3.26
C ASN A 288 16.23 -23.91 -4.61
N PRO A 289 16.80 -25.13 -4.59
CA PRO A 289 17.19 -25.84 -5.80
C PRO A 289 16.04 -26.05 -6.78
N SER A 290 14.85 -26.42 -6.28
CA SER A 290 13.68 -26.67 -7.12
C SER A 290 13.19 -25.43 -7.88
N ARG A 291 13.32 -24.24 -7.27
CA ARG A 291 12.89 -22.98 -7.88
C ARG A 291 13.92 -22.45 -8.86
N PHE A 292 15.21 -22.51 -8.51
CA PHE A 292 16.27 -21.78 -9.22
C PHE A 292 17.21 -22.66 -10.07
N SER A 293 17.04 -23.99 -10.15
CA SER A 293 17.94 -24.87 -10.91
C SER A 293 18.06 -24.56 -12.40
N GLY A 294 17.08 -23.87 -12.98
CA GLY A 294 17.06 -23.47 -14.39
C GLY A 294 17.24 -21.96 -14.60
N LEU A 295 17.57 -21.19 -13.57
CA LEU A 295 17.74 -19.74 -13.68
C LEU A 295 19.13 -19.40 -14.24
N GLN A 296 19.15 -18.63 -15.32
CA GLN A 296 20.34 -18.04 -15.90
C GLN A 296 20.31 -16.52 -15.69
N ILE A 297 21.38 -15.97 -15.17
CA ILE A 297 21.53 -14.55 -14.88
C ILE A 297 22.57 -13.98 -15.85
N THR A 298 22.24 -12.87 -16.49
CA THR A 298 23.24 -12.06 -17.17
C THR A 298 23.22 -10.66 -16.60
N THR A 299 24.39 -10.01 -16.54
CA THR A 299 24.53 -8.66 -16.00
C THR A 299 25.38 -7.84 -16.95
N GLN A 300 24.89 -6.69 -17.37
CA GLN A 300 25.53 -5.81 -18.34
C GLN A 300 25.47 -4.37 -17.89
N LEU A 301 26.52 -3.60 -18.24
CA LEU A 301 26.51 -2.15 -18.09
C LEU A 301 25.85 -1.50 -19.30
N MET A 302 24.79 -0.75 -19.06
CA MET A 302 24.15 0.07 -20.09
C MET A 302 24.69 1.50 -20.06
N ASN A 303 24.74 2.12 -21.23
CA ASN A 303 25.06 3.54 -21.36
C ASN A 303 23.80 4.39 -21.16
N LYS A 304 23.98 5.68 -20.86
CA LYS A 304 22.90 6.67 -20.71
C LYS A 304 21.98 6.82 -21.92
N ASN A 305 22.44 6.40 -23.10
CA ASN A 305 21.69 6.48 -24.34
C ASN A 305 20.90 5.19 -24.63
N HIS A 306 20.87 4.23 -23.69
CA HIS A 306 20.12 3.00 -23.88
C HIS A 306 18.62 3.34 -24.02
N PRO A 307 17.89 2.78 -25.01
CA PRO A 307 16.50 3.17 -25.30
C PRO A 307 15.52 2.97 -24.14
N MET A 308 15.89 2.15 -23.15
CA MET A 308 15.08 1.85 -21.96
C MET A 308 15.52 2.61 -20.71
N ASN A 309 16.67 3.30 -20.73
CA ASN A 309 17.22 4.00 -19.56
C ASN A 309 16.24 5.04 -19.01
N GLY A 310 15.58 5.76 -19.92
CA GLY A 310 14.67 6.85 -19.55
C GLY A 310 13.49 6.43 -18.68
N TYR A 311 13.06 5.17 -18.75
CA TYR A 311 11.96 4.68 -17.91
C TYR A 311 12.39 4.47 -16.46
N VAL A 312 13.54 3.85 -16.22
CA VAL A 312 14.03 3.62 -14.85
C VAL A 312 14.55 4.93 -14.22
N ASP A 313 15.14 5.82 -15.02
CA ASP A 313 15.51 7.18 -14.60
C ASP A 313 14.28 8.02 -14.19
N ALA A 314 13.18 7.96 -14.96
CA ALA A 314 11.94 8.62 -14.57
C ALA A 314 11.39 8.13 -13.22
N LEU A 315 11.50 6.83 -12.93
CA LEU A 315 11.10 6.25 -11.64
C LEU A 315 12.03 6.73 -10.51
N ALA A 316 13.34 6.65 -10.71
CA ALA A 316 14.34 7.09 -9.74
C ALA A 316 14.20 8.59 -9.42
N TYR A 317 14.00 9.42 -10.44
CA TYR A 317 13.74 10.86 -10.32
C TYR A 317 12.42 11.17 -9.61
N THR A 318 11.34 10.48 -9.97
CA THR A 318 10.02 10.68 -9.33
C THR A 318 10.10 10.40 -7.83
N TRP A 319 10.92 9.43 -7.43
CA TRP A 319 11.09 9.09 -6.03
C TRP A 319 12.05 10.02 -5.28
N GLY A 320 13.22 10.33 -5.86
CA GLY A 320 14.28 11.09 -5.18
C GLY A 320 14.14 12.61 -5.26
N SER A 321 13.32 13.15 -6.18
CA SER A 321 13.22 14.59 -6.39
C SER A 321 12.38 15.29 -5.31
N PRO A 322 12.88 16.38 -4.69
CA PRO A 322 12.12 17.16 -3.71
C PRO A 322 11.02 18.04 -4.35
N ALA A 323 10.92 18.06 -5.68
CA ALA A 323 9.99 18.90 -6.41
C ALA A 323 8.52 18.60 -6.05
N ALA A 324 7.69 19.65 -5.96
CA ALA A 324 6.28 19.51 -5.59
C ALA A 324 5.48 18.61 -6.54
N HIS A 325 5.70 18.73 -7.85
CA HIS A 325 5.06 17.87 -8.85
C HIS A 325 5.53 16.41 -8.75
N SER A 326 6.80 16.14 -8.43
CA SER A 326 7.29 14.76 -8.21
C SER A 326 6.65 14.14 -6.98
N ARG A 327 6.47 14.91 -5.89
CA ARG A 327 5.73 14.45 -4.70
C ARG A 327 4.26 14.16 -4.99
N ASP A 328 3.60 15.02 -5.77
CA ASP A 328 2.22 14.79 -6.21
C ASP A 328 2.13 13.55 -7.11
N ARG A 329 3.08 13.37 -8.04
CA ARG A 329 3.19 12.18 -8.89
C ARG A 329 3.41 10.91 -8.07
N LEU A 330 4.30 10.93 -7.10
CA LEU A 330 4.57 9.79 -6.22
C LEU A 330 3.32 9.42 -5.40
N LYS A 331 2.55 10.42 -4.94
CA LYS A 331 1.27 10.21 -4.26
C LYS A 331 0.21 9.61 -5.17
N LYS A 332 0.03 10.14 -6.38
CA LYS A 332 -1.00 9.68 -7.33
C LYS A 332 -0.69 8.31 -7.92
N SER A 333 0.59 8.01 -8.16
CA SER A 333 1.04 6.71 -8.64
C SER A 333 1.01 5.63 -7.56
N SER A 334 0.91 5.99 -6.27
CA SER A 334 0.91 5.05 -5.14
C SER A 334 2.09 4.06 -5.14
N LEU A 335 3.23 4.43 -5.75
CA LEU A 335 4.42 3.58 -5.80
C LEU A 335 5.11 3.46 -4.45
N LEU A 336 5.15 4.54 -3.66
CA LEU A 336 5.78 4.57 -2.34
C LEU A 336 4.97 3.71 -1.36
N GLY A 337 5.66 2.83 -0.64
CA GLY A 337 5.05 1.89 0.31
C GLY A 337 4.50 0.61 -0.32
N HIS A 338 4.50 0.51 -1.65
CA HIS A 338 4.01 -0.67 -2.37
C HIS A 338 5.09 -1.29 -3.27
N CYS A 339 5.70 -0.47 -4.13
CA CYS A 339 6.79 -0.86 -5.03
C CYS A 339 8.13 -0.25 -4.60
N LEU A 340 8.11 0.91 -3.94
CA LEU A 340 9.29 1.65 -3.49
C LEU A 340 9.26 1.74 -1.96
N LEU A 341 10.25 1.12 -1.30
CA LEU A 341 10.23 0.93 0.14
C LEU A 341 11.01 2.00 0.90
N THR A 342 10.42 2.45 2.01
CA THR A 342 11.08 3.29 3.01
C THR A 342 11.87 2.43 4.02
N PRO A 343 12.85 3.01 4.74
CA PRO A 343 13.71 2.25 5.66
C PRO A 343 12.96 1.45 6.73
N ASP A 344 11.89 2.00 7.30
CA ASP A 344 11.03 1.35 8.30
C ASP A 344 10.22 0.16 7.73
N GLN A 345 10.09 0.05 6.41
CA GLN A 345 9.34 -0.99 5.71
C GLN A 345 10.24 -2.12 5.16
N GLN A 346 11.56 -2.05 5.38
CA GLN A 346 12.53 -3.05 4.91
C GLN A 346 12.46 -4.39 5.69
N SER A 347 11.61 -4.47 6.72
CA SER A 347 11.32 -5.70 7.48
C SER A 347 10.96 -6.89 6.58
N MET A 348 10.24 -6.65 5.47
CA MET A 348 9.89 -7.71 4.52
C MET A 348 11.12 -8.33 3.85
N HIS A 349 12.16 -7.54 3.55
CA HIS A 349 13.39 -8.05 2.95
C HIS A 349 14.30 -8.77 3.92
N ARG A 350 14.22 -8.43 5.22
CA ARG A 350 14.82 -9.23 6.29
C ARG A 350 14.24 -10.63 6.28
N LEU A 351 12.93 -10.79 6.02
CA LEU A 351 12.29 -12.09 5.91
C LEU A 351 12.77 -12.90 4.69
N TYR A 352 12.98 -12.28 3.54
CA TYR A 352 13.59 -12.98 2.39
C TYR A 352 15.01 -13.47 2.69
N LEU A 353 15.82 -12.66 3.38
CA LEU A 353 17.17 -13.04 3.79
C LEU A 353 17.19 -14.07 4.92
N ALA A 354 16.28 -13.97 5.89
CA ALA A 354 16.15 -14.96 6.97
C ALA A 354 15.65 -16.30 6.43
N ALA A 355 14.66 -16.28 5.53
CA ALA A 355 14.13 -17.47 4.87
C ALA A 355 15.12 -18.12 3.90
N SER A 356 16.17 -17.41 3.48
CA SER A 356 17.24 -17.96 2.66
C SER A 356 18.33 -18.67 3.47
N ARG A 357 18.45 -18.36 4.77
CA ARG A 357 19.30 -19.08 5.71
C ARG A 357 18.61 -20.42 6.00
N ASN A 358 19.22 -21.53 5.58
CA ASN A 358 18.63 -22.87 5.72
C ASN A 358 18.66 -23.41 7.17
N GLU A 359 19.08 -22.56 8.11
CA GLU A 359 19.07 -22.71 9.56
C GLU A 359 17.70 -22.24 10.07
N GLY A 360 17.10 -22.90 11.08
CA GLY A 360 15.74 -22.60 11.52
C GLY A 360 15.51 -21.09 11.78
N LEU A 361 14.43 -20.55 11.24
CA LEU A 361 14.04 -19.15 11.44
C LEU A 361 13.82 -18.86 12.93
N ALA A 362 14.26 -17.69 13.39
CA ALA A 362 13.90 -17.25 14.73
C ALA A 362 12.36 -17.12 14.83
N SER A 363 11.80 -17.41 16.01
CA SER A 363 10.34 -17.45 16.19
C SER A 363 9.65 -16.13 15.83
N ALA A 364 10.24 -14.98 16.17
CA ALA A 364 9.71 -13.67 15.80
C ALA A 364 9.74 -13.41 14.28
N GLU A 365 10.78 -13.87 13.58
CA GLU A 365 10.89 -13.75 12.11
C GLU A 365 9.90 -14.69 11.43
N TRP A 366 9.75 -15.92 11.92
CA TRP A 366 8.73 -16.86 11.46
C TRP A 366 7.32 -16.28 11.58
N TYR A 367 7.00 -15.66 12.72
CA TYR A 367 5.69 -15.05 12.96
C TYR A 367 5.38 -13.93 11.95
N GLN A 368 6.36 -13.08 11.65
CA GLN A 368 6.24 -12.05 10.62
C GLN A 368 6.13 -12.66 9.21
N LEU A 369 6.91 -13.71 8.93
CA LEU A 369 6.91 -14.44 7.66
C LEU A 369 5.54 -15.04 7.34
N CYS A 370 4.84 -15.60 8.32
CA CYS A 370 3.49 -16.14 8.14
C CYS A 370 2.52 -15.14 7.51
N THR A 371 2.60 -13.86 7.89
CA THR A 371 1.74 -12.81 7.32
C THR A 371 2.26 -12.32 5.98
N ALA A 372 3.57 -12.15 5.85
CA ALA A 372 4.18 -11.69 4.59
C ALA A 372 3.90 -12.67 3.45
N ALA A 373 4.00 -13.97 3.71
CA ALA A 373 3.72 -15.01 2.71
C ALA A 373 2.24 -15.08 2.30
N ALA A 374 1.31 -14.71 3.19
CA ALA A 374 -0.12 -14.64 2.85
C ALA A 374 -0.41 -13.53 1.81
N ASN A 375 0.48 -12.54 1.72
CA ASN A 375 0.41 -11.43 0.77
C ASN A 375 1.24 -11.68 -0.50
N GLU A 376 1.84 -12.87 -0.68
CA GLU A 376 2.45 -13.27 -1.95
C GLU A 376 1.49 -14.14 -2.77
N PRO A 377 1.66 -14.23 -4.11
CA PRO A 377 0.95 -15.23 -4.89
C PRO A 377 1.27 -16.65 -4.44
N LYS A 378 0.43 -17.61 -4.82
CA LYS A 378 0.57 -19.04 -4.45
C LYS A 378 1.93 -19.68 -4.79
N GLN A 379 2.67 -19.12 -5.75
CA GLN A 379 4.01 -19.58 -6.15
C GLN A 379 5.12 -18.60 -5.70
N GLY A 380 4.84 -17.78 -4.68
CA GLY A 380 5.78 -16.85 -4.07
C GLY A 380 6.91 -17.56 -3.32
N PHE A 381 8.05 -16.88 -3.19
CA PHE A 381 9.22 -17.45 -2.56
C PHE A 381 9.03 -17.66 -1.05
N LEU A 382 8.40 -16.72 -0.35
CA LEU A 382 8.14 -16.81 1.09
C LEU A 382 7.17 -17.95 1.39
N GLY A 383 6.14 -18.11 0.56
CA GLY A 383 5.21 -19.24 0.63
C GLY A 383 5.93 -20.60 0.50
N ASP A 384 6.84 -20.73 -0.48
CA ASP A 384 7.65 -21.93 -0.67
C ASP A 384 8.54 -22.21 0.54
N GLN A 385 9.19 -21.18 1.11
CA GLN A 385 10.05 -21.35 2.29
C GLN A 385 9.24 -21.73 3.54
N LEU A 386 8.06 -21.14 3.76
CA LEU A 386 7.17 -21.53 4.85
C LEU A 386 6.71 -22.99 4.70
N LYS A 387 6.40 -23.43 3.47
CA LYS A 387 6.03 -24.83 3.22
C LYS A 387 7.18 -25.77 3.54
N ARG A 388 8.41 -25.45 3.13
CA ARG A 388 9.60 -26.25 3.45
C ARG A 388 9.89 -26.29 4.95
N LEU A 389 9.77 -25.15 5.62
CA LEU A 389 9.89 -25.06 7.08
C LEU A 389 8.81 -25.90 7.76
N GLY A 390 7.59 -25.87 7.24
CA GLY A 390 6.46 -26.64 7.75
C GLY A 390 6.66 -28.14 7.62
N LEU A 391 7.19 -28.60 6.48
CA LEU A 391 7.58 -30.00 6.30
C LEU A 391 8.67 -30.44 7.31
N LYS A 392 9.63 -29.57 7.62
CA LYS A 392 10.63 -29.83 8.68
C LYS A 392 9.94 -29.91 10.06
N ALA A 393 9.07 -28.95 10.39
CA ALA A 393 8.38 -28.89 11.68
C ALA A 393 7.41 -30.06 11.89
N ALA A 394 6.74 -30.56 10.84
CA ALA A 394 5.89 -31.74 10.93
C ALA A 394 6.66 -33.01 11.34
N GLY A 395 7.96 -33.07 11.05
CA GLY A 395 8.87 -34.14 11.49
C GLY A 395 9.62 -33.86 12.80
N ASP A 396 9.54 -32.64 13.35
CA ASP A 396 10.24 -32.21 14.55
C ASP A 396 9.30 -31.46 15.51
N PHE A 397 8.79 -32.19 16.50
CA PHE A 397 7.90 -31.64 17.52
C PHE A 397 8.53 -30.47 18.28
N ARG A 398 9.85 -30.46 18.53
CA ARG A 398 10.49 -29.35 19.27
C ARG A 398 10.48 -28.07 18.46
N LEU A 399 10.71 -28.17 17.16
CA LEU A 399 10.64 -27.03 16.26
C LEU A 399 9.20 -26.50 16.14
N TRP A 400 8.21 -27.38 16.00
CA TRP A 400 6.80 -26.97 16.00
C TRP A 400 6.40 -26.30 17.32
N GLN A 401 6.82 -26.88 18.46
CA GLN A 401 6.55 -26.35 19.80
C GLN A 401 7.22 -24.99 20.02
N HIS A 402 8.44 -24.78 19.50
CA HIS A 402 9.15 -23.51 19.57
C HIS A 402 8.35 -22.36 18.91
N TYR A 403 7.75 -22.62 17.75
CA TYR A 403 6.89 -21.64 17.07
C TYR A 403 5.54 -21.46 17.76
N LEU A 404 4.96 -22.52 18.32
CA LEU A 404 3.76 -22.40 19.15
C LEU A 404 4.04 -21.51 20.37
N ASP A 405 5.18 -21.64 21.03
CA ASP A 405 5.55 -20.84 22.21
C ASP A 405 5.64 -19.33 21.90
N GLU A 406 6.07 -18.92 20.71
CA GLU A 406 6.00 -17.51 20.29
C GLU A 406 4.56 -17.01 20.21
N VAL A 407 3.65 -17.81 19.65
CA VAL A 407 2.22 -17.45 19.63
C VAL A 407 1.67 -17.34 21.05
N ARG A 408 2.10 -18.22 21.97
CA ARG A 408 1.73 -18.14 23.40
C ARG A 408 2.18 -16.84 24.03
N ASP A 409 3.43 -16.45 23.80
CA ASP A 409 4.00 -15.23 24.38
C ASP A 409 3.35 -13.96 23.81
N ARG A 410 3.01 -13.95 22.51
CA ARG A 410 2.26 -12.85 21.87
C ARG A 410 0.84 -12.73 22.43
N LEU A 411 0.12 -13.84 22.59
CA LEU A 411 -1.21 -13.85 23.18
C LEU A 411 -1.19 -13.35 24.63
N ARG A 412 -0.23 -13.82 25.44
CA ARG A 412 -0.05 -13.39 26.84
C ARG A 412 0.28 -11.90 26.95
N SER A 413 1.18 -11.41 26.11
CA SER A 413 1.59 -10.00 26.09
C SER A 413 0.59 -9.06 25.41
N LYS A 414 -0.47 -9.60 24.77
CA LYS A 414 -1.47 -8.86 23.97
C LYS A 414 -0.85 -7.97 22.88
N ASN A 415 0.34 -8.34 22.39
CA ASN A 415 1.09 -7.61 21.39
C ASN A 415 1.01 -8.31 20.02
N TYR A 416 -0.16 -8.22 19.37
CA TYR A 416 -0.40 -8.88 18.09
C TYR A 416 -1.52 -8.22 17.28
N SER A 417 -1.51 -8.44 15.96
CA SER A 417 -2.69 -8.24 15.10
C SER A 417 -3.42 -9.57 14.87
N LEU A 418 -4.74 -9.51 14.66
CA LEU A 418 -5.56 -10.70 14.43
C LEU A 418 -5.14 -11.45 13.16
N THR A 419 -4.81 -10.72 12.10
CA THR A 419 -4.33 -11.28 10.83
C THR A 419 -3.04 -12.07 11.04
N GLN A 420 -2.09 -11.51 11.80
CA GLN A 420 -0.82 -12.17 12.06
C GLN A 420 -0.99 -13.47 12.86
N ILE A 421 -1.81 -13.43 13.92
CA ILE A 421 -2.10 -14.63 14.72
C ILE A 421 -2.80 -15.69 13.87
N SER A 422 -3.77 -15.30 13.04
CA SER A 422 -4.46 -16.25 12.17
C SER A 422 -3.48 -16.95 11.25
N CYS A 423 -2.66 -16.21 10.49
CA CYS A 423 -1.69 -16.81 9.57
C CYS A 423 -0.70 -17.74 10.27
N ALA A 424 -0.24 -17.38 11.47
CA ALA A 424 0.68 -18.21 12.24
C ALA A 424 0.02 -19.51 12.76
N LEU A 425 -1.19 -19.41 13.32
CA LEU A 425 -1.96 -20.56 13.80
C LEU A 425 -2.42 -21.47 12.65
N ASP A 426 -2.83 -20.90 11.52
CA ASP A 426 -3.13 -21.63 10.27
C ASP A 426 -1.92 -22.46 9.84
N TRP A 427 -0.72 -21.88 9.88
CA TRP A 427 0.50 -22.60 9.53
C TRP A 427 0.80 -23.74 10.50
N LEU A 428 0.64 -23.51 11.82
CA LEU A 428 0.84 -24.53 12.86
C LEU A 428 -0.14 -25.69 12.74
N GLU A 429 -1.40 -25.41 12.39
CA GLU A 429 -2.43 -26.43 12.18
C GLU A 429 -2.09 -27.32 10.97
N ASN A 430 -1.68 -26.70 9.86
CA ASN A 430 -1.36 -27.40 8.61
C ASN A 430 -0.07 -28.24 8.69
N HIS A 431 0.83 -27.91 9.61
CA HIS A 431 2.14 -28.56 9.74
C HIS A 431 2.35 -29.20 11.12
N LYS A 432 1.26 -29.61 11.77
CA LYS A 432 1.32 -30.29 13.06
C LYS A 432 1.98 -31.68 12.94
N PRO A 433 2.85 -32.08 13.89
CA PRO A 433 3.36 -33.44 13.95
C PRO A 433 2.25 -34.47 14.14
N LEU A 434 2.44 -35.69 13.62
CA LEU A 434 1.44 -36.76 13.71
C LEU A 434 1.08 -37.06 15.18
N GLY A 435 -0.21 -37.11 15.48
CA GLY A 435 -0.72 -37.38 16.83
C GLY A 435 -0.75 -36.15 17.76
N HIS A 436 -0.34 -34.98 17.28
CA HIS A 436 -0.44 -33.72 18.01
C HIS A 436 -1.51 -32.81 17.40
N GLU A 437 -2.25 -32.11 18.26
CA GLU A 437 -3.23 -31.11 17.86
C GLU A 437 -2.93 -29.77 18.52
N LEU A 438 -3.44 -28.69 17.93
CA LEU A 438 -3.46 -27.39 18.59
C LEU A 438 -4.40 -27.48 19.80
N PRO A 439 -3.93 -27.16 21.02
CA PRO A 439 -4.80 -27.06 22.19
C PRO A 439 -5.98 -26.11 21.96
N ASP A 440 -7.12 -26.41 22.58
CA ASP A 440 -8.37 -25.68 22.38
C ASP A 440 -8.20 -24.16 22.60
N ILE A 441 -7.41 -23.74 23.61
CA ILE A 441 -7.10 -22.32 23.91
C ILE A 441 -6.41 -21.56 22.76
N TYR A 442 -5.78 -22.26 21.81
CA TYR A 442 -5.20 -21.67 20.60
C TYR A 442 -6.08 -21.90 19.36
N ARG A 443 -6.83 -23.01 19.35
CA ARG A 443 -7.80 -23.30 18.30
C ARG A 443 -8.95 -22.30 18.31
N LEU A 444 -9.43 -21.87 19.48
CA LEU A 444 -10.52 -20.90 19.57
C LEU A 444 -10.16 -19.55 18.91
N PRO A 445 -9.01 -18.91 19.21
CA PRO A 445 -8.56 -17.71 18.47
C PRO A 445 -8.45 -17.90 16.96
N LEU A 446 -7.95 -19.05 16.50
CA LEU A 446 -7.85 -19.37 15.07
C LEU A 446 -9.23 -19.41 14.40
N GLU A 447 -10.14 -20.21 14.95
CA GLU A 447 -11.49 -20.35 14.40
C GLU A 447 -12.26 -19.04 14.48
N THR A 448 -12.08 -18.28 15.56
CA THR A 448 -12.66 -16.95 15.74
C THR A 448 -12.12 -15.92 14.75
N ALA A 449 -10.84 -16.00 14.35
CA ALA A 449 -10.25 -15.14 13.33
C ALA A 449 -10.77 -15.47 11.93
N ARG A 450 -10.80 -16.76 11.57
CA ARG A 450 -11.40 -17.25 10.32
C ARG A 450 -12.88 -16.83 10.21
N LEU A 451 -13.64 -16.99 11.30
CA LEU A 451 -15.03 -16.54 11.37
C LEU A 451 -15.15 -15.02 11.21
N GLY A 452 -14.24 -14.25 11.81
CA GLY A 452 -14.18 -12.79 11.63
C GLY A 452 -13.97 -12.38 10.16
N GLN A 453 -13.08 -13.07 9.45
CA GLN A 453 -12.84 -12.83 8.02
C GLN A 453 -14.06 -13.20 7.17
N GLU A 454 -14.69 -14.33 7.46
CA GLU A 454 -15.94 -14.76 6.81
C GLU A 454 -17.05 -13.72 7.05
N ASN A 455 -17.20 -13.21 8.27
CA ASN A 455 -18.18 -12.17 8.64
C ASN A 455 -17.97 -10.87 7.87
N HIS A 456 -16.72 -10.41 7.70
CA HIS A 456 -16.42 -9.19 6.93
C HIS A 456 -16.84 -9.30 5.46
N LEU A 457 -16.77 -10.51 4.90
CA LEU A 457 -17.22 -10.78 3.54
C LEU A 457 -18.72 -11.11 3.49
N GLY A 458 -19.43 -11.24 4.61
CA GLY A 458 -20.82 -11.70 4.64
C GLY A 458 -21.00 -13.18 4.31
N LYS A 459 -19.95 -13.99 4.48
CA LYS A 459 -19.98 -15.45 4.32
C LYS A 459 -20.58 -16.10 5.57
N VAL A 460 -21.30 -17.20 5.37
CA VAL A 460 -21.92 -17.98 6.44
C VAL A 460 -21.30 -19.38 6.45
N ASN A 461 -20.71 -19.78 7.58
CA ASN A 461 -20.11 -21.09 7.77
C ASN A 461 -20.63 -21.71 9.08
N LEU A 462 -21.67 -22.53 8.97
CA LEU A 462 -22.34 -23.13 10.12
C LEU A 462 -21.47 -24.15 10.86
N GLU A 463 -20.62 -24.89 10.14
CA GLU A 463 -19.68 -25.86 10.74
C GLU A 463 -18.64 -25.16 11.62
N ARG A 464 -18.10 -24.04 11.14
CA ARG A 464 -17.17 -23.22 11.93
C ARG A 464 -17.86 -22.60 13.14
N LEU A 465 -19.09 -22.12 12.97
CA LEU A 465 -19.90 -21.59 14.07
C LEU A 465 -20.09 -22.65 15.16
N GLN A 466 -20.47 -23.87 14.78
CA GLN A 466 -20.60 -24.99 15.71
C GLN A 466 -19.27 -25.30 16.42
N THR A 467 -18.17 -25.38 15.67
CA THR A 467 -16.83 -25.60 16.22
C THR A 467 -16.47 -24.54 17.26
N CYS A 468 -16.75 -23.27 16.98
CA CYS A 468 -16.53 -22.19 17.94
C CYS A 468 -17.37 -22.36 19.22
N LEU A 469 -18.66 -22.71 19.10
CA LEU A 469 -19.52 -22.94 20.26
C LEU A 469 -19.04 -24.10 21.13
N GLU A 470 -18.59 -25.20 20.53
CA GLU A 470 -18.01 -26.34 21.24
C GLU A 470 -16.75 -25.94 22.01
N LEU A 471 -15.85 -25.19 21.38
CA LEU A 471 -14.63 -24.67 22.00
C LEU A 471 -14.94 -23.66 23.12
N ILE A 472 -15.91 -22.76 22.93
CA ILE A 472 -16.36 -21.80 23.95
C ILE A 472 -16.82 -22.53 25.21
N ASN A 473 -17.61 -23.59 25.06
CA ASN A 473 -18.13 -24.36 26.19
C ASN A 473 -17.01 -25.10 26.94
N ARG A 474 -16.01 -25.65 26.22
CA ARG A 474 -14.87 -26.33 26.86
C ARG A 474 -13.93 -25.37 27.58
N LEU A 475 -13.76 -24.17 27.02
CA LEU A 475 -12.83 -23.16 27.54
C LEU A 475 -13.47 -22.19 28.52
N GLU A 476 -14.75 -22.32 28.83
CA GLU A 476 -15.43 -21.40 29.73
C GLU A 476 -14.73 -21.32 31.10
N GLU A 477 -14.35 -22.46 31.67
CA GLU A 477 -13.65 -22.52 32.96
C GLU A 477 -12.14 -22.23 32.84
N GLU A 478 -11.53 -22.53 31.69
CA GLU A 478 -10.10 -22.35 31.44
C GLU A 478 -9.73 -20.90 31.13
N ASP A 479 -10.50 -20.24 30.24
CA ASP A 479 -10.34 -18.84 29.83
C ASP A 479 -11.70 -18.21 29.44
N ALA A 480 -12.51 -17.91 30.45
CA ALA A 480 -13.83 -17.30 30.29
C ALA A 480 -13.83 -16.00 29.47
N GLN A 481 -12.76 -15.20 29.54
CA GLN A 481 -12.70 -13.93 28.81
C GLN A 481 -12.52 -14.15 27.32
N GLN A 482 -11.68 -15.11 26.93
CA GLN A 482 -11.50 -15.50 25.53
C GLN A 482 -12.76 -16.19 24.99
N ALA A 483 -13.36 -17.10 25.76
CA ALA A 483 -14.62 -17.75 25.43
C ALA A 483 -15.75 -16.73 25.18
N CYS A 484 -15.93 -15.75 26.09
CA CYS A 484 -16.89 -14.67 25.90
C CYS A 484 -16.59 -13.83 24.65
N GLY A 485 -15.32 -13.50 24.42
CA GLY A 485 -14.88 -12.73 23.25
C GLY A 485 -15.19 -13.44 21.93
N ALA A 486 -15.04 -14.77 21.90
CA ALA A 486 -15.40 -15.59 20.75
C ALA A 486 -16.92 -15.69 20.56
N LEU A 487 -17.68 -15.85 21.65
CA LEU A 487 -19.16 -15.85 21.61
C LEU A 487 -19.72 -14.58 20.97
N LEU A 488 -19.15 -13.41 21.29
CA LEU A 488 -19.55 -12.14 20.68
C LEU A 488 -19.33 -12.13 19.16
N ARG A 489 -18.32 -12.85 18.62
CA ARG A 489 -18.12 -12.98 17.17
C ARG A 489 -19.05 -14.00 16.53
N VAL A 490 -19.30 -15.11 17.24
CA VAL A 490 -20.30 -16.11 16.86
C VAL A 490 -21.69 -15.46 16.73
N ALA A 491 -22.04 -14.56 17.64
CA ALA A 491 -23.28 -13.79 17.58
C ALA A 491 -23.41 -12.99 16.27
N VAL A 492 -22.35 -12.33 15.83
CA VAL A 492 -22.35 -11.61 14.53
C VAL A 492 -22.58 -12.56 13.36
N SER A 493 -21.94 -13.75 13.36
CA SER A 493 -22.15 -14.75 12.31
C SER A 493 -23.57 -15.32 12.32
N GLY A 494 -24.17 -15.50 13.49
CA GLY A 494 -25.57 -15.90 13.64
C GLY A 494 -26.52 -14.85 13.05
N SER A 495 -26.28 -13.56 13.34
CA SER A 495 -27.04 -12.46 12.75
C SER A 495 -26.89 -12.37 11.22
N ASN A 496 -25.68 -12.60 10.69
CA ASN A 496 -25.45 -12.70 9.24
C ASN A 496 -26.27 -13.84 8.60
N SER A 497 -26.62 -14.87 9.36
CA SER A 497 -27.48 -15.96 8.88
C SER A 497 -28.97 -15.66 8.99
N PHE A 498 -29.37 -14.45 9.43
CA PHE A 498 -30.74 -14.04 9.76
C PHE A 498 -31.37 -14.81 10.93
N GLU A 499 -30.58 -15.59 11.68
CA GLU A 499 -31.01 -16.37 12.85
C GLU A 499 -30.88 -15.53 14.12
N PHE A 500 -31.59 -14.41 14.20
CA PHE A 500 -31.39 -13.38 15.23
C PHE A 500 -31.71 -13.84 16.65
N LYS A 501 -32.60 -14.82 16.80
CA LYS A 501 -33.03 -15.36 18.12
C LYS A 501 -32.21 -16.56 18.58
N LEU A 502 -31.49 -17.23 17.67
CA LEU A 502 -30.84 -18.51 17.93
C LEU A 502 -29.86 -18.46 19.13
N LEU A 503 -29.09 -17.38 19.23
CA LEU A 503 -28.04 -17.24 20.24
C LEU A 503 -28.47 -16.43 21.47
N GLN A 504 -29.69 -15.87 21.50
CA GLN A 504 -30.19 -15.10 22.64
C GLN A 504 -30.10 -15.88 23.97
N PRO A 505 -30.49 -17.19 24.05
CA PRO A 505 -30.39 -17.93 25.30
C PRO A 505 -28.95 -18.06 25.82
N ILE A 506 -27.98 -18.24 24.91
CA ILE A 506 -26.57 -18.37 25.27
C ILE A 506 -26.02 -17.01 25.75
N ILE A 507 -26.34 -15.92 25.05
CA ILE A 507 -25.94 -14.57 25.50
C ILE A 507 -26.55 -14.26 26.87
N GLN A 508 -27.82 -14.62 27.11
CA GLN A 508 -28.46 -14.42 28.41
C GLN A 508 -27.78 -15.21 29.52
N GLN A 509 -27.42 -16.48 29.28
CA GLN A 509 -26.66 -17.29 30.24
C GLN A 509 -25.33 -16.62 30.65
N TRP A 510 -24.66 -15.93 29.73
CA TRP A 510 -23.44 -15.18 30.03
C TRP A 510 -23.72 -13.85 30.76
N LEU A 511 -24.83 -13.19 30.48
CA LEU A 511 -25.29 -12.00 31.20
C LEU A 511 -25.71 -12.33 32.65
N ASP A 512 -26.21 -13.54 32.90
CA ASP A 512 -26.59 -13.99 34.25
C ASP A 512 -25.36 -14.29 35.14
N LYS A 513 -24.17 -14.41 34.55
CA LYS A 513 -22.91 -14.61 35.29
C LYS A 513 -22.40 -13.30 35.89
N PRO A 514 -21.59 -13.35 36.97
CA PRO A 514 -20.94 -12.15 37.49
C PRO A 514 -20.07 -11.44 36.44
N VAL A 515 -20.10 -10.10 36.41
CA VAL A 515 -19.32 -9.25 35.48
C VAL A 515 -17.82 -9.62 35.45
N ALA A 516 -17.27 -10.10 36.56
CA ALA A 516 -15.88 -10.50 36.67
C ALA A 516 -15.49 -11.69 35.77
N VAL A 517 -16.44 -12.55 35.39
CA VAL A 517 -16.18 -13.75 34.57
C VAL A 517 -15.77 -13.35 33.15
N SER A 518 -16.60 -12.57 32.45
CA SER A 518 -16.27 -12.08 31.10
C SER A 518 -15.37 -10.84 31.11
N GLY A 519 -15.33 -10.12 32.23
CA GLY A 519 -14.72 -8.80 32.36
C GLY A 519 -15.63 -7.69 31.84
N LEU A 520 -15.52 -6.51 32.43
CA LEU A 520 -16.46 -5.39 32.21
C LEU A 520 -16.70 -5.03 30.74
N ALA A 521 -15.65 -5.01 29.92
CA ALA A 521 -15.77 -4.66 28.52
C ALA A 521 -16.57 -5.70 27.72
N ASN A 522 -16.28 -7.00 27.89
CA ASN A 522 -17.03 -8.05 27.22
C ASN A 522 -18.46 -8.14 27.77
N TYR A 523 -18.65 -7.95 29.07
CA TYR A 523 -19.97 -7.89 29.68
C TYR A 523 -20.83 -6.77 29.08
N ALA A 524 -20.27 -5.58 28.89
CA ALA A 524 -20.96 -4.48 28.20
C ALA A 524 -21.27 -4.81 26.74
N ARG A 525 -20.35 -5.49 26.03
CA ARG A 525 -20.58 -5.96 24.66
C ARG A 525 -21.67 -7.03 24.58
N LEU A 526 -21.84 -7.90 25.57
CA LEU A 526 -22.96 -8.85 25.62
C LEU A 526 -24.30 -8.11 25.61
N HIS A 527 -24.43 -7.05 26.41
CA HIS A 527 -25.61 -6.17 26.35
C HIS A 527 -25.75 -5.49 24.99
N SER A 528 -24.67 -4.95 24.42
CA SER A 528 -24.72 -4.36 23.08
C SER A 528 -25.09 -5.38 21.99
N THR A 529 -24.72 -6.65 22.13
CA THR A 529 -25.11 -7.73 21.22
C THR A 529 -26.57 -8.12 21.41
N MET A 530 -27.04 -8.25 22.65
CA MET A 530 -28.46 -8.50 22.95
C MET A 530 -29.35 -7.38 22.39
N GLY A 531 -28.93 -6.12 22.56
CA GLY A 531 -29.62 -4.97 21.99
C GLY A 531 -29.75 -5.04 20.47
N GLN A 532 -28.70 -5.48 19.77
CA GLN A 532 -28.76 -5.71 18.31
C GLN A 532 -29.73 -6.85 17.96
N MET A 533 -29.71 -7.96 18.69
CA MET A 533 -30.64 -9.08 18.46
C MET A 533 -32.10 -8.64 18.59
N HIS A 534 -32.43 -7.86 19.62
CA HIS A 534 -33.76 -7.27 19.76
C HIS A 534 -34.09 -6.28 18.65
N ALA A 535 -33.14 -5.43 18.25
CA ALA A 535 -33.35 -4.48 17.16
C ALA A 535 -33.63 -5.17 15.82
N PHE A 536 -32.92 -6.26 15.50
CA PHE A 536 -33.21 -7.10 14.33
C PHE A 536 -34.60 -7.73 14.37
N CYS A 537 -35.13 -7.99 15.58
CA CYS A 537 -36.47 -8.53 15.78
C CYS A 537 -37.57 -7.46 15.86
N HIS A 538 -37.25 -6.18 15.59
CA HIS A 538 -38.15 -5.02 15.75
C HIS A 538 -38.63 -4.79 17.20
N GLU A 539 -37.91 -5.32 18.19
CA GLU A 539 -38.17 -5.17 19.62
C GLU A 539 -37.42 -3.93 20.13
N HIS A 540 -37.78 -2.75 19.61
CA HIS A 540 -37.00 -1.51 19.74
C HIS A 540 -36.80 -1.03 21.19
N GLU A 541 -37.81 -1.16 22.05
CA GLU A 541 -37.72 -0.74 23.46
C GLU A 541 -36.65 -1.54 24.21
N LEU A 542 -36.72 -2.88 24.13
CA LEU A 542 -35.72 -3.79 24.71
C LEU A 542 -34.32 -3.55 24.12
N ALA A 543 -34.24 -3.27 22.82
CA ALA A 543 -32.97 -2.95 22.18
C ALA A 543 -32.33 -1.70 22.81
N ILE A 544 -33.10 -0.62 22.98
CA ILE A 544 -32.63 0.64 23.56
C ILE A 544 -32.19 0.44 25.01
N GLU A 545 -32.97 -0.27 25.83
CA GLU A 545 -32.62 -0.58 27.22
C GLU A 545 -31.26 -1.29 27.32
N HIS A 546 -31.03 -2.29 26.48
CA HIS A 546 -29.75 -3.00 26.44
C HIS A 546 -28.59 -2.12 25.96
N PHE A 547 -28.80 -1.26 24.97
CA PHE A 547 -27.76 -0.33 24.54
C PHE A 547 -27.39 0.70 25.62
N GLU A 548 -28.39 1.23 26.34
CA GLU A 548 -28.15 2.16 27.45
C GLU A 548 -27.39 1.48 28.60
N GLN A 549 -27.75 0.23 28.91
CA GLN A 549 -27.01 -0.57 29.88
C GLN A 549 -25.56 -0.79 29.44
N ALA A 550 -25.33 -1.12 28.16
CA ALA A 550 -23.99 -1.27 27.62
C ALA A 550 -23.17 0.03 27.72
N ILE A 551 -23.74 1.17 27.36
CA ILE A 551 -23.07 2.49 27.45
C ILE A 551 -22.70 2.83 28.90
N SER A 552 -23.63 2.62 29.84
CA SER A 552 -23.40 2.82 31.28
C SER A 552 -22.23 1.96 31.80
N LEU A 553 -22.15 0.71 31.35
CA LEU A 553 -21.05 -0.20 31.70
C LEU A 553 -19.72 0.22 31.07
N LEU A 554 -19.72 0.63 29.80
CA LEU A 554 -18.51 1.08 29.10
C LEU A 554 -17.93 2.36 29.71
N ALA A 555 -18.78 3.25 30.24
CA ALA A 555 -18.35 4.48 30.91
C ALA A 555 -17.51 4.20 32.19
N ARG A 556 -17.57 2.98 32.73
CA ARG A 556 -16.78 2.56 33.90
C ARG A 556 -15.38 2.02 33.52
N LEU A 557 -15.03 1.93 32.24
CA LEU A 557 -13.69 1.50 31.82
C LEU A 557 -12.63 2.51 32.26
N SER A 558 -11.48 2.01 32.70
CA SER A 558 -10.39 2.85 33.23
C SER A 558 -9.61 3.61 32.15
N ASP A 559 -9.63 3.15 30.89
CA ASP A 559 -9.03 3.82 29.74
C ASP A 559 -10.10 4.68 29.05
N PRO A 560 -10.05 6.02 29.16
CA PRO A 560 -11.05 6.90 28.56
C PRO A 560 -11.09 6.83 27.03
N GLN A 561 -9.96 6.60 26.36
CA GLN A 561 -9.92 6.51 24.90
C GLN A 561 -10.59 5.22 24.41
N ARG A 562 -10.39 4.11 25.12
CA ARG A 562 -11.13 2.88 24.85
C ARG A 562 -12.61 3.05 25.16
N ALA A 563 -12.97 3.63 26.30
CA ALA A 563 -14.35 3.87 26.68
C ALA A 563 -15.09 4.68 25.60
N GLN A 564 -14.51 5.80 25.17
CA GLN A 564 -15.10 6.66 24.14
C GLN A 564 -15.32 5.92 22.82
N ARG A 565 -14.35 5.12 22.36
CA ARG A 565 -14.48 4.35 21.11
C ARG A 565 -15.62 3.32 21.18
N GLU A 566 -15.67 2.54 22.25
CA GLU A 566 -16.72 1.52 22.41
C GLU A 566 -18.10 2.16 22.59
N ILE A 567 -18.20 3.24 23.37
CA ILE A 567 -19.46 4.00 23.54
C ILE A 567 -19.93 4.56 22.20
N SER A 568 -19.05 5.17 21.41
CA SER A 568 -19.42 5.75 20.10
C SER A 568 -20.00 4.69 19.16
N GLN A 569 -19.44 3.48 19.17
CA GLN A 569 -19.96 2.37 18.36
C GLN A 569 -21.35 1.93 18.83
N THR A 570 -21.52 1.69 20.14
CA THR A 570 -22.82 1.27 20.70
C THR A 570 -23.89 2.36 20.56
N GLU A 571 -23.52 3.64 20.67
CA GLU A 571 -24.42 4.78 20.45
C GLU A 571 -24.95 4.81 19.02
N THR A 572 -24.14 4.49 18.01
CA THR A 572 -24.63 4.41 16.63
C THR A 572 -25.73 3.35 16.49
N TYR A 573 -25.58 2.18 17.10
CA TYR A 573 -26.63 1.15 17.13
C TYR A 573 -27.88 1.60 17.87
N ARG A 574 -27.71 2.24 19.04
CA ARG A 574 -28.83 2.82 19.81
C ARG A 574 -29.62 3.85 18.99
N ARG A 575 -28.92 4.72 18.27
CA ARG A 575 -29.54 5.75 17.44
C ARG A 575 -30.30 5.19 16.24
N ILE A 576 -29.81 4.09 15.64
CA ILE A 576 -30.57 3.36 14.61
C ILE A 576 -31.89 2.83 15.20
N ALA A 577 -31.83 2.17 16.37
CA ALA A 577 -33.02 1.63 17.03
C ALA A 577 -34.03 2.73 17.41
N LEU A 578 -33.54 3.86 17.96
CA LEU A 578 -34.37 5.05 18.26
C LEU A 578 -35.04 5.60 17.02
N MET A 579 -34.30 5.76 15.93
CA MET A 579 -34.83 6.25 14.65
C MET A 579 -35.89 5.30 14.09
N ASP A 580 -35.68 3.98 14.19
CA ASP A 580 -36.63 2.98 13.69
C ASP A 580 -37.92 2.91 14.52
N SER A 581 -37.87 3.22 15.82
CA SER A 581 -39.08 3.31 16.66
C SER A 581 -39.92 4.57 16.44
N MET A 582 -39.38 5.59 15.77
CA MET A 582 -40.05 6.88 15.58
C MET A 582 -41.02 6.83 14.39
N ALA A 583 -42.27 7.25 14.62
CA ALA A 583 -43.24 7.49 13.55
C ALA A 583 -43.02 8.85 12.83
N SER A 584 -42.47 9.83 13.54
CA SER A 584 -42.10 11.15 13.02
C SER A 584 -40.84 11.66 13.70
N LEU A 585 -40.13 12.58 13.03
CA LEU A 585 -38.84 13.06 13.52
C LEU A 585 -39.00 13.95 14.75
N SER A 586 -38.44 13.53 15.89
CA SER A 586 -38.44 14.38 17.09
C SER A 586 -37.48 15.57 16.91
N THR A 587 -37.86 16.74 17.43
CA THR A 587 -37.11 18.00 17.27
C THR A 587 -35.66 17.94 17.78
N GLY A 588 -35.37 17.07 18.75
CA GLY A 588 -34.03 16.89 19.30
C GLY A 588 -33.14 15.88 18.56
N PHE A 589 -33.71 14.97 17.74
CA PHE A 589 -32.96 13.84 17.19
C PHE A 589 -31.90 14.27 16.17
N LEU A 590 -32.22 15.22 15.28
CA LEU A 590 -31.23 15.75 14.34
C LEU A 590 -30.07 16.46 15.04
N GLY A 591 -30.35 17.21 16.11
CA GLY A 591 -29.33 17.85 16.92
C GLY A 591 -28.43 16.83 17.62
N LEU A 592 -29.01 15.73 18.09
CA LEU A 592 -28.28 14.60 18.67
C LEU A 592 -27.37 13.89 17.65
N LEU A 593 -27.82 13.72 16.41
CA LEU A 593 -26.99 13.18 15.33
C LEU A 593 -25.86 14.14 14.94
N ALA A 594 -26.17 15.43 14.80
CA ALA A 594 -25.21 16.45 14.35
C ALA A 594 -24.25 16.93 15.46
N GLY A 595 -24.39 16.45 16.70
CA GLY A 595 -23.52 16.82 17.82
C GLY A 595 -23.49 18.32 18.08
N ASN A 596 -24.66 18.97 18.06
CA ASN A 596 -24.83 20.44 18.16
C ASN A 596 -24.31 21.27 16.95
N SER A 597 -23.93 20.63 15.85
CA SER A 597 -23.67 21.32 14.59
C SER A 597 -24.97 21.67 13.86
N ASP A 598 -24.93 22.70 13.01
CA ASP A 598 -25.98 22.97 12.02
C ASP A 598 -26.18 21.74 11.11
N THR A 599 -27.42 21.33 10.88
CA THR A 599 -27.75 20.10 10.13
C THR A 599 -27.33 20.17 8.66
N ASN A 600 -27.31 21.36 8.06
CA ASN A 600 -26.81 21.55 6.70
C ASN A 600 -25.28 21.46 6.66
N ALA A 601 -24.58 22.02 7.65
CA ALA A 601 -23.14 21.86 7.81
C ALA A 601 -22.73 20.40 8.06
N TYR A 602 -23.49 19.69 8.89
CA TYR A 602 -23.27 18.27 9.13
C TYR A 602 -23.48 17.45 7.85
N SER A 603 -24.52 17.76 7.07
CA SER A 603 -24.76 17.17 5.75
C SER A 603 -23.58 17.36 4.79
N ARG A 604 -23.01 18.57 4.72
CA ARG A 604 -21.81 18.82 3.90
C ARG A 604 -20.60 18.03 4.39
N THR A 605 -20.45 17.87 5.70
CA THR A 605 -19.37 17.08 6.32
C THR A 605 -19.49 15.60 5.97
N MET A 606 -20.69 15.02 6.10
CA MET A 606 -20.95 13.62 5.75
C MET A 606 -20.70 13.35 4.26
N ALA A 607 -21.00 14.31 3.38
CA ALA A 607 -20.79 14.17 1.93
C ALA A 607 -19.31 13.92 1.56
N VAL A 608 -18.36 14.40 2.35
CA VAL A 608 -16.90 14.25 2.13
C VAL A 608 -16.23 13.35 3.16
N SER A 609 -17.03 12.66 3.98
CA SER A 609 -16.51 11.86 5.09
C SER A 609 -15.80 10.58 4.61
N SER A 610 -14.80 10.11 5.35
CA SER A 610 -14.00 8.93 4.97
C SER A 610 -14.50 7.64 5.65
N GLN A 611 -13.78 6.54 5.41
CA GLN A 611 -14.05 5.21 5.97
C GLN A 611 -14.33 5.20 7.48
N ASN A 612 -13.73 6.11 8.25
CA ASN A 612 -13.86 6.17 9.70
C ASN A 612 -15.25 6.62 10.18
N MET A 613 -15.98 7.38 9.37
CA MET A 613 -17.30 7.94 9.71
C MET A 613 -18.44 7.23 8.97
N ARG A 614 -18.18 6.07 8.37
CA ARG A 614 -19.11 5.41 7.45
C ARG A 614 -20.43 5.02 8.10
N TYR A 615 -20.45 4.66 9.38
CA TYR A 615 -21.69 4.26 10.08
C TYR A 615 -22.54 5.47 10.46
N GLU A 616 -21.91 6.56 10.88
CA GLU A 616 -22.55 7.85 11.12
C GLU A 616 -23.10 8.44 9.81
N HIS A 617 -22.36 8.30 8.72
CA HIS A 617 -22.77 8.70 7.38
C HIS A 617 -23.97 7.89 6.90
N HIS A 618 -23.92 6.57 7.05
CA HIS A 618 -25.03 5.68 6.78
C HIS A 618 -26.29 6.07 7.56
N LEU A 619 -26.19 6.23 8.88
CA LEU A 619 -27.31 6.65 9.73
C LEU A 619 -27.86 8.03 9.31
N TRP A 620 -26.99 8.97 8.94
CA TRP A 620 -27.40 10.28 8.46
C TRP A 620 -28.26 10.16 7.20
N LEU A 621 -27.79 9.47 6.16
CA LEU A 621 -28.55 9.31 4.91
C LEU A 621 -29.85 8.56 5.11
N ARG A 622 -29.83 7.52 5.93
CA ARG A 622 -31.03 6.79 6.29
C ARG A 622 -32.06 7.68 7.00
N THR A 623 -31.62 8.60 7.85
CA THR A 623 -32.50 9.60 8.48
C THR A 623 -33.11 10.54 7.45
N LEU A 624 -32.33 11.01 6.46
CA LEU A 624 -32.83 11.87 5.40
C LEU A 624 -33.90 11.19 4.53
N ILE A 625 -33.76 9.89 4.29
CA ILE A 625 -34.75 9.08 3.56
C ILE A 625 -35.98 8.76 4.42
N SER A 626 -35.80 8.51 5.72
CA SER A 626 -36.88 8.13 6.62
C SER A 626 -37.82 9.30 6.96
N PHE A 627 -37.31 10.53 6.94
CA PHE A 627 -38.05 11.74 7.31
C PHE A 627 -37.84 12.84 6.24
N PRO A 628 -38.31 12.62 4.99
CA PRO A 628 -37.98 13.48 3.87
C PRO A 628 -38.56 14.89 4.00
N ASP A 629 -39.73 15.02 4.63
CA ASP A 629 -40.44 16.30 4.80
C ASP A 629 -39.76 17.19 5.85
N GLU A 630 -39.21 16.58 6.90
CA GLU A 630 -38.52 17.27 7.99
C GLU A 630 -37.04 17.57 7.67
N THR A 631 -36.46 16.88 6.68
CA THR A 631 -35.02 16.96 6.36
C THR A 631 -34.71 17.60 5.00
N VAL A 632 -35.70 18.25 4.36
CA VAL A 632 -35.57 18.85 3.01
C VAL A 632 -34.29 19.67 2.82
N ASN A 633 -33.95 20.55 3.78
CA ASN A 633 -32.77 21.42 3.67
C ASN A 633 -31.45 20.65 3.81
N ALA A 634 -31.39 19.70 4.74
CA ALA A 634 -30.23 18.84 4.94
C ALA A 634 -29.97 17.96 3.69
N SER A 635 -31.03 17.38 3.13
CA SER A 635 -30.99 16.62 1.88
C SER A 635 -30.45 17.46 0.71
N LYS A 636 -30.94 18.70 0.53
CA LYS A 636 -30.40 19.63 -0.48
C LYS A 636 -28.92 19.94 -0.24
N ALA A 637 -28.54 20.25 1.00
CA ALA A 637 -27.16 20.56 1.37
C ALA A 637 -26.20 19.40 1.08
N TYR A 638 -26.64 18.16 1.32
CA TYR A 638 -25.89 16.94 1.01
C TYR A 638 -25.75 16.72 -0.51
N ILE A 639 -26.85 16.83 -1.27
CA ILE A 639 -26.88 16.62 -2.73
C ILE A 639 -26.03 17.66 -3.47
N MET A 640 -25.97 18.91 -2.99
CA MET A 640 -25.12 19.95 -3.57
C MET A 640 -23.62 19.59 -3.56
N GLN A 641 -23.20 18.67 -2.69
CA GLN A 641 -21.84 18.18 -2.60
C GLN A 641 -21.61 16.88 -3.41
N SER A 642 -22.51 16.51 -4.34
CA SER A 642 -22.41 15.23 -5.07
C SER A 642 -21.11 15.03 -5.84
N HIS A 643 -20.45 16.11 -6.24
CA HIS A 643 -19.15 16.10 -6.92
C HIS A 643 -17.97 15.78 -6.00
N LEU A 644 -18.15 15.83 -4.67
CA LEU A 644 -17.14 15.54 -3.65
C LEU A 644 -17.39 14.22 -2.90
N TRP A 645 -18.40 13.45 -3.32
CA TRP A 645 -18.76 12.22 -2.65
C TRP A 645 -17.62 11.21 -2.65
N THR A 646 -17.19 10.85 -1.46
CA THR A 646 -16.28 9.74 -1.21
C THR A 646 -16.98 8.40 -1.42
N SER A 647 -16.21 7.36 -1.75
CA SER A 647 -16.70 5.98 -1.92
C SER A 647 -15.78 5.02 -1.16
N GLY A 648 -16.30 3.84 -0.84
CA GLY A 648 -15.54 2.73 -0.28
C GLY A 648 -16.16 1.40 -0.68
N MET A 649 -15.48 0.30 -0.35
CA MET A 649 -15.86 -1.06 -0.77
C MET A 649 -16.55 -1.86 0.33
N ASP A 650 -16.25 -1.59 1.60
CA ASP A 650 -16.79 -2.34 2.73
C ASP A 650 -18.23 -1.95 3.07
N HIS A 651 -18.98 -2.85 3.71
CA HIS A 651 -20.27 -2.50 4.32
C HIS A 651 -20.09 -1.36 5.37
N PRO A 652 -20.94 -0.32 5.38
CA PRO A 652 -22.23 -0.16 4.67
C PRO A 652 -22.17 0.70 3.39
N TRP A 653 -21.05 0.78 2.66
CA TRP A 653 -20.95 1.65 1.48
C TRP A 653 -21.95 1.34 0.37
N GLY A 654 -22.35 0.07 0.20
CA GLY A 654 -23.44 -0.30 -0.70
C GLY A 654 -24.75 0.43 -0.35
N LEU A 655 -25.12 0.47 0.93
CA LEU A 655 -26.32 1.15 1.42
C LEU A 655 -26.20 2.68 1.33
N ILE A 656 -25.04 3.24 1.69
CA ILE A 656 -24.76 4.68 1.51
C ILE A 656 -24.98 5.09 0.05
N THR A 657 -24.49 4.28 -0.87
CA THR A 657 -24.61 4.52 -2.32
C THR A 657 -26.05 4.36 -2.79
N ALA A 658 -26.79 3.37 -2.28
CA ALA A 658 -28.21 3.22 -2.57
C ALA A 658 -29.04 4.42 -2.08
N TYR A 659 -28.81 4.90 -0.85
CA TYR A 659 -29.49 6.08 -0.32
C TYR A 659 -29.13 7.37 -1.07
N ARG A 660 -27.89 7.51 -1.55
CA ARG A 660 -27.52 8.59 -2.47
C ARG A 660 -28.37 8.53 -3.74
N GLY A 661 -28.52 7.35 -4.33
CA GLY A 661 -29.38 7.12 -5.48
C GLY A 661 -30.83 7.52 -5.21
N TRP A 662 -31.37 7.13 -4.05
CA TRP A 662 -32.74 7.46 -3.66
C TRP A 662 -32.92 8.97 -3.42
N LEU A 663 -31.99 9.64 -2.75
CA LEU A 663 -32.01 11.09 -2.57
C LEU A 663 -31.96 11.84 -3.92
N LEU A 664 -31.14 11.38 -4.86
CA LEU A 664 -31.06 11.96 -6.21
C LEU A 664 -32.36 11.75 -6.97
N HIS A 665 -32.99 10.58 -6.86
CA HIS A 665 -34.28 10.29 -7.46
C HIS A 665 -35.37 11.23 -6.92
N ASN A 666 -35.45 11.38 -5.60
CA ASN A 666 -36.39 12.32 -4.94
C ASN A 666 -36.14 13.79 -5.36
N ALA A 667 -34.91 14.13 -5.72
CA ALA A 667 -34.53 15.45 -6.24
C ALA A 667 -34.71 15.61 -7.77
N GLY A 668 -35.26 14.62 -8.47
CA GLY A 668 -35.48 14.64 -9.92
C GLY A 668 -34.24 14.42 -10.78
N ARG A 669 -33.12 13.96 -10.21
CA ARG A 669 -31.84 13.69 -10.91
C ARG A 669 -31.75 12.22 -11.34
N SER A 670 -32.68 11.78 -12.18
CA SER A 670 -32.88 10.35 -12.51
C SER A 670 -31.66 9.63 -13.08
N ALA A 671 -30.91 10.25 -13.98
CA ALA A 671 -29.72 9.63 -14.59
C ALA A 671 -28.62 9.34 -13.56
N GLU A 672 -28.42 10.25 -12.61
CA GLU A 672 -27.44 10.08 -11.54
C GLU A 672 -27.93 9.08 -10.49
N ALA A 673 -29.24 9.05 -10.23
CA ALA A 673 -29.85 8.05 -9.37
C ALA A 673 -29.62 6.62 -9.88
N VAL A 674 -29.84 6.37 -11.17
CA VAL A 674 -29.56 5.06 -11.82
C VAL A 674 -28.09 4.68 -11.62
N LYS A 675 -27.16 5.60 -11.89
CA LYS A 675 -25.71 5.33 -11.72
C LYS A 675 -25.36 4.92 -10.28
N GLN A 676 -25.93 5.60 -9.28
CA GLN A 676 -25.68 5.25 -7.88
C GLN A 676 -26.28 3.90 -7.51
N PHE A 677 -27.49 3.56 -7.98
CA PHE A 677 -28.07 2.26 -7.72
C PHE A 677 -27.31 1.11 -8.39
N ASP A 678 -26.88 1.28 -9.66
CA ASP A 678 -26.04 0.28 -10.33
C ASP A 678 -24.74 0.04 -9.56
N GLN A 679 -24.08 1.12 -9.10
CA GLN A 679 -22.87 1.02 -8.29
C GLN A 679 -23.15 0.33 -6.94
N ALA A 680 -24.25 0.66 -6.25
CA ALA A 680 -24.63 0.02 -4.99
C ALA A 680 -24.85 -1.48 -5.15
N ILE A 681 -25.56 -1.89 -6.20
CA ILE A 681 -25.81 -3.29 -6.53
C ILE A 681 -24.50 -4.01 -6.83
N GLN A 682 -23.61 -3.43 -7.66
CA GLN A 682 -22.31 -4.02 -7.96
C GLN A 682 -21.41 -4.20 -6.74
N LEU A 683 -21.42 -3.24 -5.81
CA LEU A 683 -20.67 -3.35 -4.55
C LEU A 683 -21.17 -4.52 -3.70
N CYS A 684 -22.48 -4.74 -3.64
CA CYS A 684 -23.09 -5.83 -2.87
C CYS A 684 -22.96 -7.19 -3.59
N ASP A 685 -23.12 -7.23 -4.91
CA ASP A 685 -23.13 -8.44 -5.74
C ASP A 685 -21.72 -8.94 -6.15
N HIS A 686 -20.66 -8.35 -5.59
CA HIS A 686 -19.29 -8.71 -5.95
C HIS A 686 -19.00 -10.21 -5.64
N PRO A 687 -18.30 -10.96 -6.52
CA PRO A 687 -18.06 -12.39 -6.33
C PRO A 687 -17.27 -12.77 -5.08
N SER A 688 -16.48 -11.86 -4.53
CA SER A 688 -15.73 -12.08 -3.28
C SER A 688 -16.61 -12.00 -2.03
N ASN A 689 -17.77 -11.37 -2.15
CA ASN A 689 -18.72 -11.23 -1.06
C ASN A 689 -19.42 -12.57 -0.80
N GLY A 690 -20.14 -12.62 0.31
CA GLY A 690 -20.93 -13.75 0.74
C GLY A 690 -22.44 -13.47 0.65
N PRO A 691 -23.24 -14.47 1.00
CA PRO A 691 -24.68 -14.49 0.73
C PRO A 691 -25.45 -13.29 1.29
N VAL A 692 -25.00 -12.71 2.41
CA VAL A 692 -25.68 -11.56 3.04
C VAL A 692 -25.65 -10.33 2.15
N LEU A 693 -24.51 -10.06 1.51
CA LEU A 693 -24.38 -8.92 0.60
C LEU A 693 -25.11 -9.21 -0.72
N TRP A 694 -25.14 -10.44 -1.20
CA TRP A 694 -25.97 -10.83 -2.35
C TRP A 694 -27.46 -10.67 -2.05
N TRP A 695 -27.91 -11.00 -0.84
CA TRP A 695 -29.27 -10.70 -0.37
C TRP A 695 -29.55 -9.20 -0.36
N MET A 696 -28.62 -8.38 0.14
CA MET A 696 -28.72 -6.92 0.07
C MET A 696 -28.83 -6.43 -1.38
N ALA A 697 -28.03 -6.97 -2.30
CA ALA A 697 -28.12 -6.63 -3.73
C ALA A 697 -29.52 -6.91 -4.29
N GLU A 698 -30.10 -8.07 -3.98
CA GLU A 698 -31.42 -8.45 -4.45
C GLU A 698 -32.56 -7.60 -3.84
N ALA A 699 -32.45 -7.24 -2.57
CA ALA A 699 -33.36 -6.28 -1.93
C ALA A 699 -33.25 -4.88 -2.56
N LEU A 700 -32.04 -4.43 -2.88
CA LEU A 700 -31.80 -3.14 -3.55
C LEU A 700 -32.29 -3.10 -5.00
N ARG A 701 -32.16 -4.21 -5.76
CA ARG A 701 -32.78 -4.33 -7.10
C ARG A 701 -34.30 -4.23 -7.00
N THR A 702 -34.90 -4.89 -6.02
CA THR A 702 -36.35 -4.84 -5.78
C THR A 702 -36.80 -3.44 -5.37
N LEU A 703 -36.03 -2.77 -4.51
CA LEU A 703 -36.25 -1.37 -4.15
C LEU A 703 -36.21 -0.44 -5.35
N ALA A 704 -35.20 -0.57 -6.23
CA ALA A 704 -35.04 0.28 -7.40
C ALA A 704 -36.30 0.22 -8.29
N ILE A 705 -36.82 -0.97 -8.58
CA ILE A 705 -38.09 -1.14 -9.30
C ILE A 705 -39.24 -0.45 -8.57
N ALA A 706 -39.36 -0.68 -7.26
CA ALA A 706 -40.47 -0.18 -6.46
C ALA A 706 -40.56 1.35 -6.47
N ILE A 707 -39.41 2.04 -6.48
CA ILE A 707 -39.34 3.51 -6.55
C ILE A 707 -39.20 4.04 -7.99
N GLY A 708 -39.29 3.19 -9.02
CA GLY A 708 -39.30 3.62 -10.42
C GLY A 708 -37.92 3.95 -11.01
N ILE A 709 -36.86 3.31 -10.53
CA ILE A 709 -35.50 3.39 -11.07
C ILE A 709 -35.17 2.11 -11.83
N THR A 710 -34.88 2.24 -13.12
CA THR A 710 -34.49 1.10 -13.97
C THR A 710 -32.97 0.93 -13.97
N THR A 711 -32.49 -0.04 -13.19
CA THR A 711 -31.07 -0.44 -13.11
C THR A 711 -30.67 -1.39 -14.26
N GLN A 712 -29.37 -1.55 -14.50
CA GLN A 712 -28.85 -2.50 -15.49
C GLN A 712 -29.12 -3.95 -15.09
N GLN A 713 -28.97 -4.24 -13.80
CA GLN A 713 -29.27 -5.55 -13.23
C GLN A 713 -30.66 -5.55 -12.60
N GLN A 714 -31.51 -6.47 -13.03
CA GLN A 714 -32.87 -6.64 -12.54
C GLN A 714 -32.95 -7.85 -11.60
N PRO A 715 -33.91 -7.88 -10.65
CA PRO A 715 -34.20 -9.05 -9.84
C PRO A 715 -34.43 -10.29 -10.72
N SER A 716 -33.93 -11.45 -10.29
CA SER A 716 -34.13 -12.71 -11.01
C SER A 716 -34.67 -13.81 -10.09
N GLN A 717 -35.56 -14.65 -10.63
CA GLN A 717 -36.07 -15.79 -9.85
C GLN A 717 -34.97 -16.81 -9.54
N GLU A 718 -34.02 -16.99 -10.47
CA GLU A 718 -32.86 -17.87 -10.28
C GLU A 718 -32.01 -17.46 -9.08
N GLU A 719 -31.69 -16.17 -8.94
CA GLU A 719 -30.91 -15.69 -7.80
C GLU A 719 -31.70 -15.78 -6.49
N ARG A 720 -33.01 -15.51 -6.50
CA ARG A 720 -33.87 -15.69 -5.33
C ARG A 720 -33.94 -17.15 -4.88
N ASP A 721 -34.05 -18.10 -5.82
CA ASP A 721 -34.07 -19.52 -5.51
C ASP A 721 -32.71 -19.99 -4.96
N ARG A 722 -31.61 -19.49 -5.52
CA ARG A 722 -30.26 -19.71 -4.99
C ARG A 722 -30.12 -19.16 -3.58
N LEU A 723 -30.52 -17.91 -3.33
CA LEU A 723 -30.48 -17.26 -2.02
C LEU A 723 -31.31 -18.01 -0.98
N ARG A 724 -32.45 -18.60 -1.37
CA ARG A 724 -33.28 -19.42 -0.48
C ARG A 724 -32.57 -20.67 0.02
N ILE A 725 -31.68 -21.25 -0.78
CA ILE A 725 -30.89 -22.43 -0.39
C ILE A 725 -29.77 -22.03 0.58
N ILE A 726 -29.05 -20.94 0.28
CA ILE A 726 -27.84 -20.54 1.03
C ILE A 726 -28.12 -19.64 2.25
N LEU A 727 -29.27 -18.96 2.28
CA LEU A 727 -29.76 -18.14 3.39
C LEU A 727 -31.24 -18.47 3.68
N PRO A 728 -31.53 -19.67 4.21
CA PRO A 728 -32.92 -20.12 4.39
C PRO A 728 -33.71 -19.25 5.36
N ALA A 729 -33.05 -18.65 6.37
CA ALA A 729 -33.70 -17.81 7.37
C ALA A 729 -33.84 -16.33 6.96
N ALA A 730 -33.32 -15.93 5.79
CA ALA A 730 -33.56 -14.58 5.27
C ALA A 730 -35.06 -14.35 5.02
N PRO A 731 -35.55 -13.09 5.05
CA PRO A 731 -36.98 -12.79 4.95
C PRO A 731 -37.52 -12.90 3.52
N HIS A 732 -37.45 -14.11 2.93
CA HIS A 732 -37.88 -14.46 1.57
C HIS A 732 -39.32 -14.08 1.28
N GLU A 733 -40.22 -14.34 2.24
CA GLU A 733 -41.64 -14.02 2.10
C GLU A 733 -41.85 -12.49 1.99
N HIS A 734 -41.15 -11.70 2.79
CA HIS A 734 -41.23 -10.24 2.75
C HIS A 734 -40.68 -9.68 1.44
N LEU A 735 -39.56 -10.21 0.94
CA LEU A 735 -39.00 -9.81 -0.36
C LEU A 735 -39.95 -10.17 -1.51
N GLN A 736 -40.61 -11.32 -1.45
CA GLN A 736 -41.61 -11.73 -2.43
C GLN A 736 -42.80 -10.78 -2.44
N VAL A 737 -43.35 -10.42 -1.27
CA VAL A 737 -44.45 -9.46 -1.19
C VAL A 737 -44.00 -8.07 -1.65
N PHE A 738 -42.78 -7.64 -1.32
CA PHE A 738 -42.23 -6.37 -1.79
C PHE A 738 -42.15 -6.33 -3.32
N ALA A 739 -41.65 -7.39 -3.94
CA ALA A 739 -41.60 -7.50 -5.40
C ALA A 739 -42.99 -7.49 -6.06
N GLN A 740 -43.98 -8.11 -5.42
CA GLN A 740 -45.36 -8.15 -5.90
C GLN A 740 -46.10 -6.81 -5.73
N ALA A 741 -45.73 -6.00 -4.74
CA ALA A 741 -46.30 -4.67 -4.54
C ALA A 741 -46.02 -3.73 -5.73
N GLY A 742 -44.99 -4.02 -6.53
CA GLY A 742 -44.64 -3.24 -7.71
C GLY A 742 -44.23 -1.81 -7.34
N SER A 743 -44.65 -0.83 -8.16
CA SER A 743 -44.36 0.58 -7.87
C SER A 743 -45.14 1.05 -6.64
N CYS A 744 -44.43 1.62 -5.66
CA CYS A 744 -45.02 2.16 -4.44
C CYS A 744 -44.39 3.50 -4.07
N ASN A 745 -45.07 4.24 -3.18
CA ASN A 745 -44.55 5.50 -2.68
C ASN A 745 -43.32 5.27 -1.75
N ASN A 746 -42.57 6.35 -1.47
CA ASN A 746 -41.36 6.26 -0.66
C ASN A 746 -41.58 5.64 0.73
N ALA A 747 -42.69 5.97 1.40
CA ALA A 747 -43.01 5.44 2.72
C ALA A 747 -43.23 3.91 2.71
N ASN A 748 -43.97 3.41 1.71
CA ASN A 748 -44.23 1.98 1.54
C ASN A 748 -42.96 1.23 1.12
N ALA A 749 -42.17 1.80 0.20
CA ALA A 749 -40.90 1.22 -0.22
C ALA A 749 -39.94 1.08 0.98
N LEU A 750 -39.86 2.10 1.82
CA LEU A 750 -39.05 2.10 3.04
C LEU A 750 -39.55 1.05 4.04
N ALA A 751 -40.87 0.94 4.25
CA ALA A 751 -41.45 -0.04 5.15
C ALA A 751 -41.14 -1.49 4.71
N TRP A 752 -41.22 -1.78 3.41
CA TRP A 752 -40.84 -3.08 2.88
C TRP A 752 -39.34 -3.35 3.00
N LEU A 753 -38.52 -2.35 2.70
CA LEU A 753 -37.07 -2.46 2.80
C LEU A 753 -36.64 -2.77 4.23
N LYS A 754 -37.23 -2.12 5.25
CA LYS A 754 -36.98 -2.42 6.68
C LYS A 754 -37.33 -3.87 7.07
N ARG A 755 -38.29 -4.50 6.39
CA ARG A 755 -38.65 -5.92 6.63
C ARG A 755 -37.70 -6.89 5.90
N CYS A 756 -37.17 -6.49 4.75
CA CYS A 756 -36.20 -7.29 4.00
C CYS A 756 -34.78 -7.20 4.57
N LEU A 757 -34.45 -6.03 5.12
CA LEU A 757 -33.15 -5.66 5.67
C LEU A 757 -33.38 -5.04 7.06
N PRO A 758 -33.50 -5.85 8.12
CA PRO A 758 -33.80 -5.33 9.45
C PRO A 758 -32.59 -4.60 10.07
N PHE A 759 -32.90 -3.62 10.92
CA PHE A 759 -31.91 -2.88 11.72
C PHE A 759 -30.72 -2.36 10.89
N ASN A 760 -29.48 -2.73 11.19
CA ASN A 760 -28.28 -2.20 10.53
C ASN A 760 -27.98 -2.86 9.17
N PHE A 761 -28.83 -3.77 8.68
CA PHE A 761 -28.75 -4.29 7.31
C PHE A 761 -29.39 -3.37 6.27
N HIS A 762 -30.16 -2.38 6.70
CA HIS A 762 -30.81 -1.36 5.87
C HIS A 762 -30.15 -0.01 6.03
#